data_AF-J6UDQ4-F1
#
_entry.id   AF-J6UDQ4-F1
#
_cell.length_a   1.000
_cell.length_b   1.000
_cell.length_c   1.000
_cell.angle_alpha   90.00
_cell.angle_beta   90.00
_cell.angle_gamma   90.00
#
_symmetry.space_group_name_H-M   'P 1'
#
loop_
_entity.id
_entity.type
_entity.pdbx_description
1 polymer ?
#
loop_
_entity_poly.entity_id
_entity_poly.type
_entity_poly.pdbx_seq_one_letter_code
_entity_poly.pdbx_strand_id
1 'polypeptide(L)'
;MTLAAAQLAVNPFEDDIVREPRDVSFSVPGLNDAPLDQLVRAFARLERGDPPRRPVTADKAQMVVSPDRGYGKSHLIGRLFARLVDRAITVYLRPFQDPFKPWHSILLTTVQELERPAEAIDPTEEIGTAYAGLPSQLEAMALGTLAHVAADFLAEGGIPDYPAEPAIVFLHKLADEAATTAKPDRAWLDWLAWLIGDSGHIGRLAGLFRRRGIDLGGREAAWLKVLGTHVYAEPFDARREAALKWLRAEPLEPDDLDRLGLTAADDEGRGEASAQEINDLSFRRLQGLCRLSSYFRPFLFCFDQTEFYASDPALVRALGNCIDQLFVDLPNQLTVITANHENWVTEILPLIAKPQHNRISPEIRLEGIRIAGARELIGRRLADYEIDCTVLARMLADDWLGTVFDPLPEIGVRDLLMRAAERFRRLADGPPPARHTLADLFKLQVNDVRSKKALLAYNQDALMWFVKEVGQGLSDAKVGRLDARRYFSIEWALPDRSVCFAFEGGDHWHRWGAIATEAHEMAASGHERTVLTYVFRTPELPKVPKRTWLRSSETIERAKSRGFHIIALTLEEVCEINAARELYSNALQGNIDFSGKQTLAWLREHFSPFLKGLAFREAPPKDAPDADGNGGTDNRPIEPTLIEADLGIVLTVVRTQKIVDIRVVLQAIGGEDKRDPLLRSVEKHPNLKAHPGPQTTFLQWRTGP
;
A
#
# COMPACT_ATOMS: atom_id res chain seq x y z
N MET A 1 37.92 29.30 -7.31
CA MET A 1 36.94 28.23 -7.54
C MET A 1 37.47 26.98 -6.85
N THR A 2 36.92 26.58 -5.71
CA THR A 2 37.25 25.28 -5.11
C THR A 2 36.44 24.20 -5.82
N LEU A 3 37.11 23.10 -6.16
CA LEU A 3 36.61 21.94 -6.91
C LEU A 3 35.30 21.33 -6.38
N ALA A 4 34.86 21.66 -5.16
CA ALA A 4 33.75 20.98 -4.47
C ALA A 4 32.37 21.09 -5.15
N ALA A 5 31.98 22.26 -5.69
CA ALA A 5 30.65 22.41 -6.30
C ALA A 5 30.57 21.85 -7.73
N ALA A 6 31.68 21.86 -8.47
CA ALA A 6 31.78 21.28 -9.82
C ALA A 6 32.02 19.76 -9.80
N GLN A 7 32.42 19.19 -8.65
CA GLN A 7 32.61 17.75 -8.44
C GLN A 7 31.33 17.02 -8.00
N LEU A 8 30.29 17.74 -7.58
CA LEU A 8 29.02 17.12 -7.22
C LEU A 8 28.21 16.84 -8.48
N ALA A 9 28.20 15.57 -8.91
CA ALA A 9 27.37 15.08 -10.02
C ALA A 9 25.86 15.09 -9.69
N VAL A 10 25.50 15.36 -8.43
CA VAL A 10 24.15 15.18 -7.88
C VAL A 10 23.68 16.44 -7.19
N ASN A 11 22.51 16.94 -7.56
CA ASN A 11 21.88 18.07 -6.90
C ASN A 11 21.12 17.57 -5.65
N PRO A 12 21.48 18.03 -4.44
CA PRO A 12 20.91 17.52 -3.19
C PRO A 12 19.44 17.91 -2.95
N PHE A 13 18.88 18.78 -3.80
CA PHE A 13 17.51 19.27 -3.69
C PHE A 13 16.55 18.66 -4.72
N GLU A 14 17.04 17.74 -5.56
CA GLU A 14 16.20 17.11 -6.59
C GLU A 14 15.22 16.08 -6.00
N ASP A 15 15.50 15.47 -4.86
CA ASP A 15 14.53 14.60 -4.19
C ASP A 15 13.50 15.39 -3.36
N ASP A 16 12.46 15.90 -4.04
CA ASP A 16 11.49 16.87 -3.51
C ASP A 16 10.10 16.29 -3.17
N ILE A 17 9.91 14.97 -3.36
CA ILE A 17 8.62 14.29 -3.20
C ILE A 17 8.72 13.14 -2.21
N VAL A 18 7.91 13.20 -1.16
CA VAL A 18 7.68 12.05 -0.27
C VAL A 18 6.76 11.05 -0.97
N ARG A 19 7.31 9.93 -1.43
CA ARG A 19 6.55 8.89 -2.16
C ARG A 19 5.88 7.86 -1.24
N GLU A 20 6.53 7.56 -0.12
CA GLU A 20 6.05 6.61 0.89
C GLU A 20 6.18 7.29 2.26
N PRO A 21 5.06 7.57 2.96
CA PRO A 21 5.09 8.21 4.27
C PRO A 21 6.01 7.54 5.29
N ARG A 22 6.19 6.21 5.20
CA ARG A 22 7.07 5.48 6.13
C ARG A 22 8.56 5.76 5.94
N ASP A 23 8.97 6.32 4.80
CA ASP A 23 10.37 6.62 4.49
C ASP A 23 10.80 8.02 4.98
N VAL A 24 9.94 8.73 5.72
CA VAL A 24 10.23 10.08 6.22
C VAL A 24 11.28 10.02 7.34
N SER A 25 12.51 10.41 7.01
CA SER A 25 13.65 10.38 7.93
C SER A 25 13.96 11.71 8.63
N PHE A 26 13.57 12.85 8.04
CA PHE A 26 13.89 14.17 8.55
C PHE A 26 12.71 15.16 8.44
N SER A 27 12.60 16.04 9.44
CA SER A 27 11.70 17.19 9.43
C SER A 27 12.38 18.40 10.05
N VAL A 28 12.12 19.58 9.47
CA VAL A 28 12.51 20.85 10.06
C VAL A 28 11.64 21.12 11.30
N PRO A 29 12.22 21.56 12.43
CA PRO A 29 11.47 22.05 13.58
C PRO A 29 10.49 23.16 13.19
N GLY A 30 9.27 23.12 13.71
CA GLY A 30 8.21 24.09 13.46
C GLY A 30 7.41 23.87 12.18
N LEU A 31 7.88 23.05 11.23
CA LEU A 31 7.11 22.75 10.00
C LEU A 31 5.97 21.78 10.33
N ASN A 32 4.72 22.23 10.27
CA ASN A 32 3.54 21.41 10.55
C ASN A 32 3.51 20.77 11.96
N ASP A 33 4.27 21.30 12.92
CA ASP A 33 4.28 20.79 14.30
C ASP A 33 2.93 20.96 14.98
N ALA A 34 2.26 22.11 14.77
CA ALA A 34 0.93 22.34 15.34
C ALA A 34 -0.14 21.37 14.78
N PRO A 35 -0.25 21.16 13.45
CA PRO A 35 -1.05 20.07 12.88
C PRO A 35 -0.73 18.69 13.45
N LEU A 36 0.57 18.33 13.54
CA LEU A 36 1.00 17.05 14.07
C LEU A 36 0.56 16.86 15.53
N ASP A 37 0.84 17.85 16.37
CA ASP A 37 0.48 17.83 17.78
C ASP A 37 -1.03 17.76 18.01
N GLN A 38 -1.82 18.40 17.13
CA GLN A 38 -3.27 18.29 17.17
C GLN A 38 -3.74 16.86 16.89
N LEU A 39 -3.17 16.20 15.88
CA LEU A 39 -3.47 14.80 15.57
C LEU A 39 -3.04 13.85 16.70
N VAL A 40 -1.84 14.05 17.26
CA VAL A 40 -1.34 13.27 18.40
C VAL A 40 -2.23 13.45 19.64
N ARG A 41 -2.69 14.68 19.93
CA ARG A 41 -3.64 14.94 21.02
C ARG A 41 -4.99 14.28 20.77
N ALA A 42 -5.48 14.29 19.52
CA ALA A 42 -6.72 13.61 19.16
C ALA A 42 -6.59 12.10 19.39
N PHE A 43 -5.45 11.51 19.01
CA PHE A 43 -5.15 10.08 19.19
C PHE A 43 -5.01 9.69 20.67
N ALA A 44 -4.35 10.52 21.50
CA ALA A 44 -4.09 10.25 22.91
C ALA A 44 -5.34 9.96 23.77
N ARG A 45 -6.53 10.30 23.26
CA ARG A 45 -7.81 9.97 23.93
C ARG A 45 -8.18 8.50 23.80
N LEU A 46 -7.76 7.84 22.72
CA LEU A 46 -8.02 6.43 22.45
C LEU A 46 -7.17 5.49 23.32
N GLU A 47 -6.08 6.00 23.88
CA GLU A 47 -5.13 5.23 24.70
C GLU A 47 -5.46 5.27 26.19
N ARG A 48 -6.48 6.02 26.61
CA ARG A 48 -6.80 6.19 28.03
C ARG A 48 -7.30 4.88 28.64
N GLY A 49 -6.71 4.52 29.78
CA GLY A 49 -7.05 3.33 30.55
C GLY A 49 -6.18 2.12 30.19
N ASP A 50 -6.21 1.12 31.07
CA ASP A 50 -5.43 -0.10 30.92
C ASP A 50 -6.11 -1.09 29.95
N PRO A 51 -5.35 -1.88 29.17
CA PRO A 51 -5.91 -2.99 28.41
C PRO A 51 -6.59 -4.05 29.30
N PRO A 52 -7.72 -4.65 28.89
CA PRO A 52 -8.54 -4.22 27.76
C PRO A 52 -9.21 -2.88 28.04
N ARG A 53 -8.98 -1.92 27.14
CA ARG A 53 -9.68 -0.64 27.17
C ARG A 53 -11.16 -0.87 26.83
N ARG A 54 -12.05 -0.06 27.38
CA ARG A 54 -13.42 -0.03 26.86
C ARG A 54 -13.39 0.52 25.43
N PRO A 55 -14.15 -0.03 24.48
CA PRO A 55 -14.23 0.52 23.13
C PRO A 55 -14.53 2.02 23.16
N VAL A 56 -13.62 2.84 22.62
CA VAL A 56 -13.77 4.30 22.56
C VAL A 56 -13.95 4.73 21.12
N THR A 57 -15.03 5.45 20.83
CA THR A 57 -15.23 6.08 19.52
C THR A 57 -14.46 7.39 19.44
N ALA A 58 -13.71 7.63 18.35
CA ALA A 58 -13.11 8.93 18.10
C ALA A 58 -14.17 9.99 17.81
N ASP A 59 -13.93 11.24 18.21
CA ASP A 59 -14.92 12.30 18.09
C ASP A 59 -15.35 12.61 16.65
N LYS A 60 -14.41 12.61 15.69
CA LYS A 60 -14.60 12.92 14.26
C LYS A 60 -13.42 12.43 13.45
N ALA A 61 -13.61 12.21 12.15
CA ALA A 61 -12.49 12.08 11.21
C ALA A 61 -11.75 13.42 11.10
N GLN A 62 -10.42 13.39 11.25
CA GLN A 62 -9.57 14.58 11.25
C GLN A 62 -9.26 15.00 9.81
N MET A 63 -9.76 16.16 9.40
CA MET A 63 -9.53 16.70 8.07
C MET A 63 -8.26 17.55 8.05
N VAL A 64 -7.26 17.12 7.29
CA VAL A 64 -6.02 17.86 7.06
C VAL A 64 -6.05 18.43 5.64
N VAL A 65 -5.95 19.75 5.51
CA VAL A 65 -5.93 20.41 4.21
C VAL A 65 -4.59 21.12 3.98
N SER A 66 -4.05 21.00 2.77
CA SER A 66 -2.96 21.85 2.31
C SER A 66 -3.48 23.03 1.48
N PRO A 67 -2.91 24.23 1.61
CA PRO A 67 -3.26 25.37 0.75
C PRO A 67 -3.05 25.04 -0.73
N ASP A 68 -1.94 24.36 -1.05
CA ASP A 68 -1.59 23.89 -2.38
C ASP A 68 -0.74 22.61 -2.28
N ARG A 69 -0.25 22.09 -3.41
CA ARG A 69 0.71 20.99 -3.49
C ARG A 69 2.03 21.30 -2.76
N GLY A 70 2.69 20.26 -2.25
CA GLY A 70 4.04 20.40 -1.69
C GLY A 70 4.13 20.98 -0.27
N TYR A 71 3.01 21.14 0.44
CA TYR A 71 2.97 21.54 1.86
C TYR A 71 3.18 20.36 2.84
N GLY A 72 3.48 19.17 2.33
CA GLY A 72 3.89 18.02 3.15
C GLY A 72 2.75 17.20 3.74
N LYS A 73 1.66 16.92 3.01
CA LYS A 73 0.58 16.01 3.45
C LYS A 73 1.12 14.60 3.82
N SER A 74 1.74 13.92 2.86
CA SER A 74 2.34 12.59 3.08
C SER A 74 3.52 12.63 4.05
N HIS A 75 4.24 13.76 4.11
CA HIS A 75 5.29 13.99 5.12
C HIS A 75 4.71 14.06 6.54
N LEU A 76 3.61 14.79 6.75
CA LEU A 76 2.90 14.84 8.03
C LEU A 76 2.40 13.45 8.45
N ILE A 77 1.85 12.67 7.52
CA ILE A 77 1.45 11.27 7.80
C ILE A 77 2.67 10.46 8.27
N GLY A 78 3.80 10.58 7.59
CA GLY A 78 5.04 9.89 7.97
C GLY A 78 5.52 10.27 9.37
N ARG A 79 5.52 11.57 9.69
CA ARG A 79 5.83 12.06 11.04
C ARG A 79 4.83 11.56 12.08
N LEU A 80 3.55 11.49 11.74
CA LEU A 80 2.51 10.97 12.62
C LEU A 80 2.72 9.48 12.90
N PHE A 81 3.05 8.69 11.87
CA PHE A 81 3.42 7.28 12.02
C PHE A 81 4.64 7.12 12.93
N ALA A 82 5.72 7.85 12.67
CA ALA A 82 6.92 7.81 13.52
C ALA A 82 6.61 8.20 14.98
N ARG A 83 5.74 9.20 15.20
CA ARG A 83 5.37 9.69 16.53
C ARG A 83 4.45 8.73 17.31
N LEU A 84 3.79 7.81 16.61
CA LEU A 84 2.79 6.90 17.18
C LEU A 84 3.13 5.42 16.94
N VAL A 85 4.32 5.09 16.45
CA VAL A 85 4.65 3.72 16.00
C VAL A 85 4.56 2.69 17.14
N ASP A 86 4.88 3.09 18.36
CA ASP A 86 4.79 2.32 19.59
C ASP A 86 3.40 2.37 20.25
N ARG A 87 2.46 3.12 19.67
CA ARG A 87 1.17 3.48 20.28
C ARG A 87 -0.04 3.17 19.40
N ALA A 88 0.17 3.04 18.10
CA ALA A 88 -0.88 2.87 17.11
C ALA A 88 -0.57 1.70 16.17
N ILE A 89 -1.63 1.08 15.65
CA ILE A 89 -1.57 0.28 14.43
C ILE A 89 -1.75 1.25 13.26
N THR A 90 -0.72 1.41 12.44
CA THR A 90 -0.66 2.41 11.37
C THR A 90 -1.09 1.82 10.05
N VAL A 91 -2.11 2.42 9.41
CA VAL A 91 -2.67 1.97 8.14
C VAL A 91 -2.71 3.14 7.16
N TYR A 92 -1.91 3.03 6.09
CA TYR A 92 -1.92 3.97 4.98
C TYR A 92 -2.93 3.52 3.92
N LEU A 93 -3.94 4.35 3.65
CA LEU A 93 -5.02 4.06 2.72
C LEU A 93 -4.92 4.94 1.48
N ARG A 94 -4.80 4.28 0.33
CA ARG A 94 -4.93 4.92 -0.98
C ARG A 94 -6.40 4.90 -1.44
N PRO A 95 -6.78 5.78 -2.39
CA PRO A 95 -8.14 5.83 -2.90
C PRO A 95 -8.59 4.51 -3.54
N PHE A 96 -9.64 3.90 -3.00
CA PHE A 96 -10.32 2.76 -3.61
C PHE A 96 -10.99 3.16 -4.93
N GLN A 97 -11.24 2.19 -5.81
CA GLN A 97 -11.80 2.41 -7.15
C GLN A 97 -13.20 1.79 -7.31
N ASP A 98 -13.61 0.95 -6.37
CA ASP A 98 -14.93 0.29 -6.35
C ASP A 98 -15.87 0.94 -5.32
N PRO A 99 -16.86 1.74 -5.73
CA PRO A 99 -17.81 2.34 -4.80
C PRO A 99 -18.83 1.34 -4.25
N PHE A 100 -18.94 0.13 -4.82
CA PHE A 100 -19.83 -0.93 -4.33
C PHE A 100 -19.15 -1.83 -3.29
N LYS A 101 -17.83 -1.92 -3.31
CA LYS A 101 -17.03 -2.70 -2.36
C LYS A 101 -15.94 -1.88 -1.65
N PRO A 102 -16.22 -0.66 -1.15
CA PRO A 102 -15.17 0.18 -0.56
C PRO A 102 -14.54 -0.45 0.68
N TRP A 103 -15.30 -1.17 1.51
CA TRP A 103 -14.77 -1.87 2.68
C TRP A 103 -13.90 -3.06 2.33
N HIS A 104 -14.18 -3.71 1.20
CA HIS A 104 -13.31 -4.77 0.70
C HIS A 104 -11.93 -4.20 0.35
N SER A 105 -11.88 -3.09 -0.39
CA SER A 105 -10.61 -2.39 -0.66
C SER A 105 -9.89 -1.96 0.62
N ILE A 106 -10.60 -1.30 1.55
CA ILE A 106 -10.02 -0.83 2.81
C ILE A 106 -9.49 -2.00 3.64
N LEU A 107 -10.22 -3.12 3.72
CA LEU A 107 -9.78 -4.31 4.45
C LEU A 107 -8.53 -4.94 3.82
N LEU A 108 -8.51 -5.14 2.49
CA LEU A 108 -7.36 -5.72 1.81
C LEU A 108 -6.10 -4.87 2.03
N THR A 109 -6.22 -3.55 1.89
CA THR A 109 -5.11 -2.63 2.20
C THR A 109 -4.74 -2.65 3.68
N THR A 110 -5.72 -2.75 4.59
CA THR A 110 -5.45 -2.85 6.03
C THR A 110 -4.66 -4.11 6.36
N VAL A 111 -5.06 -5.28 5.84
CA VAL A 111 -4.33 -6.54 6.07
C VAL A 111 -2.92 -6.46 5.48
N GLN A 112 -2.76 -5.86 4.30
CA GLN A 112 -1.45 -5.64 3.69
C GLN A 112 -0.55 -4.72 4.55
N GLU A 113 -1.09 -3.62 5.09
CA GLU A 113 -0.37 -2.73 6.00
C GLU A 113 -0.03 -3.43 7.32
N LEU A 114 -0.90 -4.32 7.80
CA LEU A 114 -0.66 -5.13 9.00
C LEU A 114 0.51 -6.12 8.82
N GLU A 115 0.84 -6.54 7.60
CA GLU A 115 2.02 -7.37 7.31
C GLU A 115 3.34 -6.57 7.29
N ARG A 116 3.30 -5.23 7.39
CA ARG A 116 4.50 -4.40 7.56
C ARG A 116 5.06 -4.51 9.00
N PRO A 117 6.36 -4.24 9.23
CA PRO A 117 6.95 -4.27 10.57
C PRO A 117 6.22 -3.37 11.58
N ALA A 118 6.14 -3.83 12.83
CA ALA A 118 5.48 -3.11 13.92
C ALA A 118 6.25 -1.88 14.42
N GLU A 119 7.56 -1.86 14.21
CA GLU A 119 8.44 -0.75 14.60
C GLU A 119 8.98 0.00 13.40
N ALA A 120 9.27 1.29 13.62
CA ALA A 120 9.95 2.11 12.64
C ALA A 120 11.41 1.65 12.60
N ILE A 121 11.81 1.09 11.47
CA ILE A 121 13.22 0.83 11.19
C ILE A 121 13.87 2.20 11.01
N ASP A 122 15.01 2.43 11.67
CA ASP A 122 15.81 3.61 11.41
C ASP A 122 16.11 3.66 9.91
N PRO A 123 15.74 4.72 9.17
CA PRO A 123 15.97 4.80 7.72
C PRO A 123 17.46 4.73 7.33
N THR A 124 18.37 4.79 8.31
CA THR A 124 19.81 4.55 8.13
C THR A 124 20.21 3.07 8.20
N GLU A 125 19.36 2.18 8.70
CA GLU A 125 19.59 0.73 8.73
C GLU A 125 19.24 0.07 7.38
N GLU A 126 20.04 -0.91 6.97
CA GLU A 126 19.88 -1.57 5.67
C GLU A 126 18.52 -2.29 5.56
N ILE A 127 17.71 -1.82 4.60
CA ILE A 127 16.38 -2.34 4.22
C ILE A 127 16.38 -3.86 3.91
N GLY A 128 17.54 -4.48 3.66
CA GLY A 128 17.65 -5.91 3.38
C GLY A 128 17.81 -6.80 4.61
N THR A 129 18.36 -6.29 5.71
CA THR A 129 18.73 -7.07 6.91
C THR A 129 17.95 -6.63 8.16
N ALA A 130 17.55 -5.36 8.25
CA ALA A 130 16.79 -4.83 9.40
C ALA A 130 15.34 -5.36 9.48
N TYR A 131 14.75 -5.80 8.37
CA TYR A 131 13.42 -6.43 8.34
C TYR A 131 13.44 -7.89 8.81
N ALA A 132 14.62 -8.53 8.80
CA ALA A 132 14.76 -9.96 9.09
C ALA A 132 14.75 -10.19 10.61
N GLY A 133 13.56 -10.17 11.22
CA GLY A 133 13.37 -10.57 12.62
C GLY A 133 12.40 -9.70 13.42
N LEU A 134 12.01 -8.54 12.91
CA LEU A 134 10.98 -7.73 13.57
C LEU A 134 9.59 -8.33 13.31
N PRO A 135 8.71 -8.39 14.33
CA PRO A 135 7.34 -8.82 14.12
C PRO A 135 6.59 -7.80 13.27
N SER A 136 5.71 -8.30 12.41
CA SER A 136 4.71 -7.49 11.72
C SER A 136 3.73 -6.84 12.70
N GLN A 137 3.03 -5.78 12.28
CA GLN A 137 1.95 -5.17 13.06
C GLN A 137 0.86 -6.20 13.42
N LEU A 138 0.58 -7.16 12.52
CA LEU A 138 -0.36 -8.25 12.76
C LEU A 138 0.13 -9.20 13.86
N GLU A 139 1.40 -9.63 13.80
CA GLU A 139 2.00 -10.49 14.82
C GLU A 139 2.03 -9.80 16.18
N ALA A 140 2.44 -8.53 16.24
CA ALA A 140 2.44 -7.73 17.47
C ALA A 140 1.03 -7.57 18.05
N MET A 141 0.05 -7.24 17.20
CA MET A 141 -1.36 -7.14 17.62
C MET A 141 -1.89 -8.49 18.13
N ALA A 142 -1.63 -9.58 17.41
CA ALA A 142 -2.08 -10.91 17.79
C ALA A 142 -1.46 -11.35 19.11
N LEU A 143 -0.14 -11.19 19.27
CA LEU A 143 0.59 -11.52 20.50
C LEU A 143 0.10 -10.68 21.68
N GLY A 144 0.02 -9.35 21.53
CA GLY A 144 -0.45 -8.45 22.57
C GLY A 144 -1.88 -8.76 23.01
N THR A 145 -2.78 -8.99 22.04
CA THR A 145 -4.17 -9.37 22.32
C THR A 145 -4.24 -10.69 23.07
N LEU A 146 -3.58 -11.74 22.59
CA LEU A 146 -3.64 -13.07 23.20
C LEU A 146 -3.01 -13.10 24.60
N ALA A 147 -1.90 -12.38 24.80
CA ALA A 147 -1.24 -12.29 26.09
C ALA A 147 -2.12 -11.60 27.14
N HIS A 148 -2.75 -10.47 26.82
CA HIS A 148 -3.69 -9.83 27.76
C HIS A 148 -4.95 -10.66 28.01
N VAL A 149 -5.50 -11.33 26.99
CA VAL A 149 -6.68 -12.20 27.17
C VAL A 149 -6.35 -13.40 28.05
N ALA A 150 -5.16 -13.99 27.89
CA ALA A 150 -4.68 -15.05 28.76
C ALA A 150 -4.43 -14.56 30.19
N ALA A 151 -3.91 -13.35 30.37
CA ALA A 151 -3.73 -12.74 31.68
C ALA A 151 -5.07 -12.53 32.40
N ASP A 152 -6.06 -11.96 31.71
CA ASP A 152 -7.44 -11.83 32.19
C ASP A 152 -8.04 -13.19 32.56
N PHE A 153 -7.81 -14.21 31.73
CA PHE A 153 -8.28 -15.57 31.99
C PHE A 153 -7.70 -16.15 33.27
N LEU A 154 -6.40 -16.02 33.49
CA LEU A 154 -5.75 -16.48 34.72
C LEU A 154 -6.23 -15.70 35.95
N ALA A 155 -6.39 -14.38 35.83
CA ALA A 155 -6.88 -13.52 36.91
C ALA A 155 -8.30 -13.91 37.37
N GLU A 156 -9.14 -14.41 36.47
CA GLU A 156 -10.48 -14.92 36.77
C GLU A 156 -10.51 -16.41 37.20
N GLY A 157 -9.37 -17.00 37.60
CA GLY A 157 -9.29 -18.41 37.99
C GLY A 157 -9.49 -19.35 36.80
N GLY A 158 -8.91 -18.99 35.66
CA GLY A 158 -8.97 -19.74 34.40
C GLY A 158 -8.54 -21.19 34.52
N ILE A 159 -7.44 -21.43 35.23
CA ILE A 159 -6.84 -22.76 35.42
C ILE A 159 -6.75 -23.03 36.92
N PRO A 160 -7.45 -24.06 37.44
CA PRO A 160 -7.33 -24.44 38.84
C PRO A 160 -5.89 -24.76 39.22
N ASP A 161 -5.49 -24.34 40.42
CA ASP A 161 -4.17 -24.61 41.02
C ASP A 161 -2.95 -24.11 40.22
N TYR A 162 -3.16 -23.27 39.20
CA TYR A 162 -2.08 -22.66 38.42
C TYR A 162 -1.50 -21.44 39.17
N PRO A 163 -0.16 -21.26 39.20
CA PRO A 163 0.47 -20.09 39.82
C PRO A 163 0.21 -18.83 38.97
N ALA A 164 -0.94 -18.20 39.19
CA ALA A 164 -1.49 -17.16 38.32
C ALA A 164 -0.69 -15.85 38.36
N GLU A 165 -0.29 -15.39 39.54
CA GLU A 165 0.30 -14.05 39.70
C GLU A 165 1.61 -13.85 38.92
N PRO A 166 2.61 -14.76 39.00
CA PRO A 166 3.83 -14.61 38.19
C PRO A 166 3.56 -14.70 36.68
N ALA A 167 2.61 -15.54 36.28
CA ALA A 167 2.23 -15.70 34.88
C ALA A 167 1.50 -14.45 34.35
N ILE A 168 0.58 -13.86 35.11
CA ILE A 168 -0.11 -12.62 34.74
C ILE A 168 0.90 -11.49 34.53
N VAL A 169 1.89 -11.34 35.43
CA VAL A 169 2.96 -10.34 35.30
C VAL A 169 3.79 -10.58 34.04
N PHE A 170 4.17 -11.83 33.77
CA PHE A 170 4.87 -12.19 32.53
C PHE A 170 4.05 -11.85 31.29
N LEU A 171 2.75 -12.12 31.30
CA LEU A 171 1.87 -11.90 30.15
C LEU A 171 1.62 -10.43 29.85
N HIS A 172 1.43 -9.60 30.87
CA HIS A 172 1.35 -8.15 30.66
C HIS A 172 2.65 -7.61 30.08
N LYS A 173 3.79 -8.05 30.62
CA LYS A 173 5.10 -7.67 30.06
C LYS A 173 5.25 -8.10 28.59
N LEU A 174 4.88 -9.34 28.27
CA LEU A 174 4.92 -9.85 26.90
C LEU A 174 4.01 -9.06 25.96
N ALA A 175 2.85 -8.62 26.45
CA ALA A 175 1.93 -7.81 25.66
C ALA A 175 2.49 -6.40 25.38
N ASP A 176 3.09 -5.77 26.39
CA ASP A 176 3.73 -4.46 26.26
C ASP A 176 4.92 -4.49 25.29
N GLU A 177 5.69 -5.59 25.31
CA GLU A 177 6.87 -5.83 24.46
C GLU A 177 6.53 -6.51 23.11
N ALA A 178 5.25 -6.67 22.76
CA ALA A 178 4.85 -7.46 21.61
C ALA A 178 5.36 -6.92 20.26
N ALA A 179 5.60 -5.60 20.15
CA ALA A 179 6.13 -4.97 18.94
C ALA A 179 7.64 -5.18 18.74
N THR A 180 8.39 -5.44 19.82
CA THR A 180 9.85 -5.70 19.78
C THR A 180 10.19 -7.19 19.85
N THR A 181 9.23 -8.03 20.25
CA THR A 181 9.48 -9.45 20.52
C THR A 181 9.54 -10.25 19.22
N ALA A 182 10.76 -10.50 18.75
CA ALA A 182 11.03 -11.25 17.50
C ALA A 182 10.43 -12.67 17.49
N LYS A 183 10.56 -13.41 18.60
CA LYS A 183 9.90 -14.71 18.80
C LYS A 183 9.62 -14.94 20.30
N PRO A 184 8.37 -15.20 20.69
CA PRO A 184 8.03 -15.57 22.06
C PRO A 184 8.68 -16.91 22.46
N ASP A 185 8.81 -17.16 23.76
CA ASP A 185 9.26 -18.46 24.29
C ASP A 185 8.37 -19.59 23.75
N ARG A 186 9.01 -20.66 23.28
CA ARG A 186 8.33 -21.84 22.75
C ARG A 186 7.39 -22.47 23.78
N ALA A 187 7.78 -22.49 25.05
CA ALA A 187 6.95 -23.03 26.13
C ALA A 187 5.62 -22.25 26.28
N TRP A 188 5.69 -20.92 26.14
CA TRP A 188 4.50 -20.06 26.12
C TRP A 188 3.63 -20.34 24.90
N LEU A 189 4.22 -20.43 23.71
CA LEU A 189 3.48 -20.71 22.47
C LEU A 189 2.77 -22.06 22.51
N ASP A 190 3.44 -23.09 23.03
CA ASP A 190 2.85 -24.42 23.18
C ASP A 190 1.74 -24.42 24.24
N TRP A 191 1.90 -23.68 25.34
CA TRP A 191 0.83 -23.47 26.34
C TRP A 191 -0.39 -22.74 25.76
N LEU A 192 -0.16 -21.68 24.98
CA LEU A 192 -1.23 -20.92 24.35
C LEU A 192 -1.97 -21.76 23.30
N ALA A 193 -1.22 -22.52 22.49
CA ALA A 193 -1.80 -23.45 21.52
C ALA A 193 -2.66 -24.52 22.22
N TRP A 194 -2.22 -25.05 23.36
CA TRP A 194 -3.04 -25.94 24.19
C TRP A 194 -4.30 -25.26 24.70
N LEU A 195 -4.19 -24.01 25.20
CA LEU A 195 -5.32 -23.27 25.75
C LEU A 195 -6.39 -22.96 24.69
N ILE A 196 -5.97 -22.63 23.47
CA ILE A 196 -6.86 -22.37 22.32
C ILE A 196 -7.42 -23.70 21.74
N GLY A 197 -6.63 -24.77 21.80
CA GLY A 197 -7.03 -26.10 21.32
C GLY A 197 -8.07 -26.80 22.20
N ASP A 198 -8.11 -26.49 23.50
CA ASP A 198 -9.10 -27.05 24.42
C ASP A 198 -10.47 -26.37 24.31
N SER A 199 -11.51 -27.15 24.04
CA SER A 199 -12.88 -26.65 23.84
C SER A 199 -13.49 -25.95 25.05
N GLY A 200 -13.11 -26.36 26.27
CA GLY A 200 -13.61 -25.74 27.50
C GLY A 200 -12.93 -24.40 27.78
N HIS A 201 -11.61 -24.35 27.63
CA HIS A 201 -10.83 -23.12 27.81
C HIS A 201 -11.14 -22.07 26.75
N ILE A 202 -11.18 -22.43 25.47
CA ILE A 202 -11.49 -21.45 24.41
C ILE A 202 -12.90 -20.87 24.55
N GLY A 203 -13.88 -21.66 25.01
CA GLY A 203 -15.23 -21.16 25.29
C GLY A 203 -15.25 -20.12 26.41
N ARG A 204 -14.42 -20.30 27.45
CA ARG A 204 -14.27 -19.33 28.54
C ARG A 204 -13.50 -18.07 28.10
N LEU A 205 -12.44 -18.23 27.30
CA LEU A 205 -11.70 -17.11 26.70
C LEU A 205 -12.61 -16.28 25.79
N ALA A 206 -13.37 -16.93 24.91
CA ALA A 206 -14.38 -16.26 24.08
C ALA A 206 -15.44 -15.54 24.92
N GLY A 207 -15.82 -16.12 26.07
CA GLY A 207 -16.71 -15.49 27.03
C GLY A 207 -16.15 -14.22 27.68
N LEU A 208 -14.82 -14.08 27.83
CA LEU A 208 -14.17 -12.88 28.38
C LEU A 208 -14.42 -11.67 27.49
N PHE A 209 -14.25 -11.82 26.17
CA PHE A 209 -14.51 -10.75 25.21
C PHE A 209 -15.89 -10.14 25.42
N ARG A 210 -16.94 -10.97 25.49
CA ARG A 210 -18.31 -10.50 25.73
C ARG A 210 -18.47 -9.81 27.09
N ARG A 211 -17.89 -10.36 28.17
CA ARG A 211 -17.92 -9.72 29.50
C ARG A 211 -17.23 -8.36 29.52
N ARG A 212 -16.22 -8.17 28.68
CA ARG A 212 -15.48 -6.90 28.52
C ARG A 212 -16.10 -5.96 27.48
N GLY A 213 -17.26 -6.30 26.92
CA GLY A 213 -17.96 -5.47 25.92
C GLY A 213 -17.36 -5.54 24.51
N ILE A 214 -16.51 -6.53 24.26
CA ILE A 214 -15.91 -6.82 22.95
C ILE A 214 -16.78 -7.91 22.30
N ASP A 215 -17.77 -7.48 21.54
CA ASP A 215 -18.64 -8.38 20.78
C ASP A 215 -18.07 -8.55 19.37
N LEU A 216 -17.81 -9.80 18.98
CA LEU A 216 -17.24 -10.16 17.68
C LEU A 216 -18.25 -10.95 16.84
N GLY A 217 -19.55 -10.70 17.05
CA GLY A 217 -20.63 -11.29 16.27
C GLY A 217 -20.80 -12.79 16.49
N GLY A 218 -20.42 -13.30 17.68
CA GLY A 218 -20.44 -14.74 17.95
C GLY A 218 -19.31 -15.51 17.28
N ARG A 219 -18.22 -14.82 16.89
CA ARG A 219 -17.01 -15.41 16.29
C ARG A 219 -15.78 -15.27 17.19
N GLU A 220 -15.98 -15.07 18.49
CA GLU A 220 -14.90 -14.84 19.44
C GLU A 220 -13.84 -15.96 19.45
N ALA A 221 -14.29 -17.22 19.42
CA ALA A 221 -13.39 -18.38 19.36
C ALA A 221 -12.63 -18.45 18.02
N ALA A 222 -13.28 -18.10 16.91
CA ALA A 222 -12.64 -18.06 15.60
C ALA A 222 -11.52 -17.02 15.56
N TRP A 223 -11.76 -15.82 16.08
CA TRP A 223 -10.74 -14.78 16.23
C TRP A 223 -9.54 -15.26 17.04
N LEU A 224 -9.75 -15.93 18.18
CA LEU A 224 -8.66 -16.48 18.99
C LEU A 224 -7.83 -17.52 18.21
N LYS A 225 -8.49 -18.42 17.47
CA LYS A 225 -7.81 -19.43 16.64
C LYS A 225 -7.00 -18.81 15.50
N VAL A 226 -7.57 -17.82 14.82
CA VAL A 226 -6.93 -17.11 13.70
C VAL A 226 -5.71 -16.32 14.18
N LEU A 227 -5.85 -15.53 15.26
CA LEU A 227 -4.74 -14.79 15.85
C LEU A 227 -3.67 -15.73 16.40
N GLY A 228 -4.07 -16.78 17.13
CA GLY A 228 -3.15 -17.78 17.66
C GLY A 228 -2.34 -18.43 16.55
N THR A 229 -3.02 -18.88 15.49
CA THR A 229 -2.37 -19.46 14.31
C THR A 229 -1.34 -18.52 13.71
N HIS A 230 -1.66 -17.23 13.60
CA HIS A 230 -0.72 -16.25 13.05
C HIS A 230 0.53 -16.09 13.92
N VAL A 231 0.44 -16.30 15.24
CA VAL A 231 1.55 -16.15 16.19
C VAL A 231 2.42 -17.41 16.28
N TYR A 232 1.84 -18.62 16.31
CA TYR A 232 2.63 -19.85 16.51
C TYR A 232 2.99 -20.62 15.23
N ALA A 233 2.38 -20.31 14.08
CA ALA A 233 2.74 -20.94 12.82
C ALA A 233 4.04 -20.32 12.27
N GLU A 234 4.90 -21.14 11.68
CA GLU A 234 6.14 -20.64 11.07
C GLU A 234 5.83 -19.75 9.86
N PRO A 235 6.75 -18.83 9.48
CA PRO A 235 6.64 -18.11 8.22
C PRO A 235 6.43 -19.07 7.05
N PHE A 236 5.52 -18.73 6.13
CA PHE A 236 5.14 -19.54 4.96
C PHE A 236 4.39 -20.86 5.26
N ASP A 237 3.96 -21.10 6.50
CA ASP A 237 3.05 -22.20 6.82
C ASP A 237 1.67 -21.96 6.16
N ALA A 238 1.09 -23.01 5.56
CA ALA A 238 -0.23 -22.95 4.94
C ALA A 238 -1.33 -22.51 5.91
N ARG A 239 -1.16 -22.76 7.22
CA ARG A 239 -2.08 -22.28 8.27
C ARG A 239 -2.07 -20.75 8.38
N ARG A 240 -0.90 -20.11 8.20
CA ARG A 240 -0.77 -18.65 8.21
C ARG A 240 -1.46 -18.04 6.99
N GLU A 241 -1.33 -18.67 5.83
CA GLU A 241 -2.06 -18.27 4.62
C GLU A 241 -3.58 -18.38 4.82
N ALA A 242 -4.06 -19.50 5.37
CA ALA A 242 -5.48 -19.68 5.69
C ALA A 242 -6.01 -18.61 6.68
N ALA A 243 -5.22 -18.29 7.71
CA ALA A 243 -5.56 -17.21 8.64
C ALA A 243 -5.67 -15.85 7.94
N LEU A 244 -4.75 -15.54 7.01
CA LEU A 244 -4.79 -14.31 6.21
C LEU A 244 -6.01 -14.29 5.27
N LYS A 245 -6.38 -15.40 4.63
CA LYS A 245 -7.61 -15.49 3.83
C LYS A 245 -8.84 -15.15 4.65
N TRP A 246 -8.95 -15.73 5.85
CA TRP A 246 -10.07 -15.43 6.76
C TRP A 246 -10.13 -13.95 7.17
N LEU A 247 -8.96 -13.35 7.46
CA LEU A 247 -8.84 -11.92 7.79
C LEU A 247 -9.21 -11.02 6.62
N ARG A 248 -8.92 -11.43 5.38
CA ARG A 248 -9.28 -10.74 4.13
C ARG A 248 -10.74 -10.94 3.71
N ALA A 249 -11.55 -11.60 4.54
CA ALA A 249 -12.93 -11.98 4.21
C ALA A 249 -13.04 -12.89 2.97
N GLU A 250 -11.99 -13.65 2.68
CA GLU A 250 -11.99 -14.66 1.63
C GLU A 250 -12.63 -15.97 2.14
N PRO A 251 -13.43 -16.66 1.30
CA PRO A 251 -13.97 -17.97 1.64
C PRO A 251 -12.83 -18.98 1.81
N LEU A 252 -12.98 -19.86 2.80
CA LEU A 252 -11.98 -20.89 3.11
C LEU A 252 -12.37 -22.22 2.48
N GLU A 253 -11.36 -22.96 2.03
CA GLU A 253 -11.56 -24.36 1.65
C GLU A 253 -11.76 -25.25 2.90
N PRO A 254 -12.41 -26.41 2.80
CA PRO A 254 -12.56 -27.33 3.94
C PRO A 254 -11.23 -27.67 4.62
N ASP A 255 -10.17 -27.89 3.84
CA ASP A 255 -8.82 -28.13 4.37
C ASP A 255 -8.27 -26.91 5.15
N ASP A 256 -8.62 -25.69 4.74
CA ASP A 256 -8.22 -24.47 5.44
C ASP A 256 -8.98 -24.31 6.77
N LEU A 257 -10.26 -24.69 6.81
CA LEU A 257 -11.04 -24.74 8.04
C LEU A 257 -10.46 -25.75 9.03
N ASP A 258 -10.16 -26.97 8.57
CA ASP A 258 -9.57 -28.01 9.40
C ASP A 258 -8.20 -27.58 9.94
N ARG A 259 -7.37 -26.96 9.09
CA ARG A 259 -6.05 -26.40 9.47
C ARG A 259 -6.12 -25.35 10.58
N LEU A 260 -7.16 -24.52 10.55
CA LEU A 260 -7.40 -23.47 11.56
C LEU A 260 -8.22 -23.99 12.74
N GLY A 261 -8.72 -25.23 12.68
CA GLY A 261 -9.68 -25.77 13.64
C GLY A 261 -11.00 -24.98 13.67
N LEU A 262 -11.38 -24.33 12.57
CA LEU A 262 -12.62 -23.57 12.44
C LEU A 262 -13.77 -24.48 12.02
N THR A 263 -14.99 -24.10 12.40
CA THR A 263 -16.20 -24.77 11.92
C THR A 263 -16.71 -24.10 10.64
N ALA A 264 -17.57 -24.78 9.88
CA ALA A 264 -18.24 -24.16 8.72
C ALA A 264 -19.08 -22.92 9.09
N ALA A 265 -19.52 -22.79 10.35
CA ALA A 265 -20.22 -21.60 10.81
C ALA A 265 -19.27 -20.39 10.94
N ASP A 266 -17.98 -20.62 11.20
CA ASP A 266 -16.97 -19.57 11.33
C ASP A 266 -16.53 -19.01 9.97
N ASP A 267 -16.78 -19.75 8.89
CA ASP A 267 -16.61 -19.28 7.52
C ASP A 267 -17.85 -18.56 7.01
N GLU A 268 -17.89 -17.25 7.26
CA GLU A 268 -18.91 -16.38 6.68
C GLU A 268 -18.64 -16.06 5.21
N GLY A 269 -17.42 -16.33 4.72
CA GLY A 269 -17.04 -16.14 3.34
C GLY A 269 -17.77 -17.15 2.46
N ARG A 270 -18.61 -16.68 1.54
CA ARG A 270 -19.32 -17.56 0.60
C ARG A 270 -18.71 -17.44 -0.79
N GLY A 271 -18.60 -18.59 -1.46
CA GLY A 271 -18.17 -18.65 -2.85
C GLY A 271 -19.08 -17.85 -3.80
N GLU A 272 -20.38 -17.76 -3.49
CA GLU A 272 -21.39 -17.07 -4.30
C GLU A 272 -21.85 -15.72 -3.74
N ALA A 273 -21.06 -15.10 -2.85
CA ALA A 273 -21.45 -13.84 -2.24
C ALA A 273 -21.63 -12.71 -3.28
N SER A 274 -22.68 -11.91 -3.11
CA SER A 274 -22.87 -10.65 -3.81
C SER A 274 -21.83 -9.60 -3.38
N ALA A 275 -21.67 -8.55 -4.19
CA ALA A 275 -20.79 -7.43 -3.85
C ALA A 275 -21.12 -6.83 -2.47
N GLN A 276 -22.41 -6.67 -2.15
CA GLN A 276 -22.84 -6.17 -0.84
C GLN A 276 -22.45 -7.13 0.29
N GLU A 277 -22.67 -8.44 0.13
CA GLU A 277 -22.30 -9.43 1.16
C GLU A 277 -20.79 -9.47 1.40
N ILE A 278 -19.97 -9.36 0.34
CA ILE A 278 -18.51 -9.26 0.45
C ILE A 278 -18.12 -7.99 1.20
N ASN A 279 -18.73 -6.86 0.86
CA ASN A 279 -18.47 -5.56 1.48
C ASN A 279 -18.87 -5.55 2.96
N ASP A 280 -20.03 -6.12 3.30
CA ASP A 280 -20.53 -6.23 4.67
C ASP A 280 -19.65 -7.13 5.52
N LEU A 281 -19.22 -8.29 4.99
CA LEU A 281 -18.28 -9.17 5.69
C LEU A 281 -16.93 -8.48 5.89
N SER A 282 -16.44 -7.76 4.87
CA SER A 282 -15.18 -7.03 4.96
C SER A 282 -15.23 -5.96 6.05
N PHE A 283 -16.35 -5.24 6.14
CA PHE A 283 -16.62 -4.30 7.22
C PHE A 283 -16.64 -4.97 8.60
N ARG A 284 -17.32 -6.12 8.74
CA ARG A 284 -17.34 -6.88 10.01
C ARG A 284 -15.95 -7.36 10.43
N ARG A 285 -15.09 -7.77 9.50
CA ARG A 285 -13.69 -8.14 9.80
C ARG A 285 -12.89 -6.95 10.30
N LEU A 286 -13.02 -5.79 9.65
CA LEU A 286 -12.36 -4.56 10.09
C LEU A 286 -12.88 -4.10 11.46
N GLN A 287 -14.19 -4.20 11.69
CA GLN A 287 -14.80 -3.92 12.99
C GLN A 287 -14.25 -4.85 14.08
N GLY A 288 -14.09 -6.15 13.78
CA GLY A 288 -13.48 -7.10 14.71
C GLY A 288 -12.04 -6.73 15.08
N LEU A 289 -11.21 -6.36 14.10
CA LEU A 289 -9.84 -5.86 14.33
C LEU A 289 -9.85 -4.63 15.25
N CYS A 290 -10.70 -3.64 14.95
CA CYS A 290 -10.82 -2.41 15.73
C CYS A 290 -11.34 -2.67 17.16
N ARG A 291 -12.22 -3.66 17.35
CA ARG A 291 -12.69 -4.05 18.69
C ARG A 291 -11.61 -4.77 19.49
N LEU A 292 -10.88 -5.69 18.85
CA LEU A 292 -9.76 -6.40 19.47
C LEU A 292 -8.59 -5.48 19.84
N SER A 293 -8.42 -4.37 19.11
CA SER A 293 -7.41 -3.35 19.42
C SER A 293 -7.56 -2.71 20.82
N SER A 294 -8.72 -2.89 21.47
CA SER A 294 -8.94 -2.62 22.90
C SER A 294 -7.90 -3.29 23.80
N TYR A 295 -7.42 -4.47 23.42
CA TYR A 295 -6.40 -5.23 24.14
C TYR A 295 -4.96 -4.84 23.78
N PHE A 296 -4.74 -3.99 22.77
CA PHE A 296 -3.40 -3.66 22.31
C PHE A 296 -3.27 -2.16 22.00
N ARG A 297 -3.22 -1.80 20.72
CA ARG A 297 -3.01 -0.42 20.23
C ARG A 297 -4.16 -0.01 19.31
N PRO A 298 -4.74 1.19 19.46
CA PRO A 298 -5.78 1.69 18.56
C PRO A 298 -5.27 1.81 17.11
N PHE A 299 -6.20 1.79 16.14
CA PHE A 299 -5.86 1.99 14.73
C PHE A 299 -5.70 3.47 14.38
N LEU A 300 -4.80 3.78 13.46
CA LEU A 300 -4.68 5.05 12.78
C LEU A 300 -4.85 4.82 11.27
N PHE A 301 -6.00 5.20 10.74
CA PHE A 301 -6.30 5.14 9.31
C PHE A 301 -5.99 6.49 8.66
N CYS A 302 -5.02 6.53 7.75
CA CYS A 302 -4.65 7.74 7.01
C CYS A 302 -5.06 7.60 5.55
N PHE A 303 -6.16 8.25 5.15
CA PHE A 303 -6.56 8.41 3.75
C PHE A 303 -5.75 9.53 3.13
N ASP A 304 -4.88 9.18 2.18
CA ASP A 304 -4.05 10.13 1.43
C ASP A 304 -4.46 10.17 -0.04
N GLN A 305 -4.04 11.23 -0.74
CA GLN A 305 -4.30 11.42 -2.18
C GLN A 305 -5.80 11.42 -2.54
N THR A 306 -6.65 11.97 -1.66
CA THR A 306 -8.12 11.93 -1.84
C THR A 306 -8.62 12.69 -3.06
N GLU A 307 -7.77 13.52 -3.68
CA GLU A 307 -8.05 14.20 -4.95
C GLU A 307 -8.42 13.22 -6.07
N PHE A 308 -7.97 11.96 -6.01
CA PHE A 308 -8.38 10.91 -6.96
C PHE A 308 -9.89 10.64 -6.98
N TYR A 309 -10.57 10.81 -5.86
CA TYR A 309 -12.00 10.54 -5.78
C TYR A 309 -12.82 11.54 -6.60
N ALA A 310 -12.30 12.75 -6.84
CA ALA A 310 -12.96 13.78 -7.64
C ALA A 310 -13.28 13.31 -9.08
N SER A 311 -12.57 12.30 -9.59
CA SER A 311 -12.82 11.72 -10.91
C SER A 311 -14.16 11.00 -11.05
N ASP A 312 -14.80 10.58 -9.95
CA ASP A 312 -16.03 9.79 -9.97
C ASP A 312 -16.94 10.14 -8.77
N PRO A 313 -18.09 10.81 -9.00
CA PRO A 313 -19.04 11.14 -7.93
C PRO A 313 -19.52 9.95 -7.10
N ALA A 314 -19.53 8.73 -7.65
CA ALA A 314 -19.90 7.53 -6.90
C ALA A 314 -18.83 7.19 -5.85
N LEU A 315 -17.55 7.41 -6.16
CA LEU A 315 -16.46 7.21 -5.19
C LEU A 315 -16.52 8.22 -4.05
N VAL A 316 -16.81 9.49 -4.35
CA VAL A 316 -16.95 10.52 -3.31
C VAL A 316 -18.11 10.21 -2.36
N ARG A 317 -19.25 9.74 -2.90
CA ARG A 317 -20.38 9.28 -2.07
C ARG A 317 -20.00 8.07 -1.22
N ALA A 318 -19.29 7.10 -1.79
CA ALA A 318 -18.80 5.95 -1.05
C ALA A 318 -17.83 6.35 0.06
N LEU A 319 -16.93 7.31 -0.18
CA LEU A 319 -16.03 7.86 0.84
C LEU A 319 -16.83 8.47 1.99
N GLY A 320 -17.83 9.30 1.69
CA GLY A 320 -18.73 9.88 2.69
C GLY A 320 -19.42 8.84 3.57
N ASN A 321 -19.90 7.74 2.95
CA ASN A 321 -20.50 6.61 3.67
C ASN A 321 -19.48 5.90 4.57
N CYS A 322 -18.27 5.64 4.07
CA CYS A 322 -17.20 5.03 4.85
C CYS A 322 -16.81 5.90 6.06
N ILE A 323 -16.73 7.23 5.90
CA ILE A 323 -16.43 8.14 7.01
C ILE A 323 -17.51 8.08 8.10
N ASP A 324 -18.79 8.05 7.71
CA ASP A 324 -19.88 7.96 8.67
C ASP A 324 -19.86 6.64 9.43
N GLN A 325 -19.66 5.51 8.75
CA GLN A 325 -19.55 4.19 9.37
C GLN A 325 -18.27 4.04 10.20
N LEU A 326 -17.12 4.58 9.77
CA LEU A 326 -15.90 4.65 10.59
C LEU A 326 -16.17 5.37 11.91
N PHE A 327 -16.94 6.45 11.85
CA PHE A 327 -17.30 7.24 13.02
C PHE A 327 -18.33 6.52 13.91
N VAL A 328 -19.38 5.91 13.35
CA VAL A 328 -20.50 5.34 14.13
C VAL A 328 -20.14 3.96 14.69
N ASP A 329 -19.55 3.09 13.88
CA ASP A 329 -19.56 1.64 14.12
C ASP A 329 -18.18 1.07 14.49
N LEU A 330 -17.08 1.80 14.21
CA LEU A 330 -15.71 1.34 14.43
C LEU A 330 -15.08 2.07 15.63
N PRO A 331 -14.93 1.38 16.79
CA PRO A 331 -14.24 1.95 17.95
C PRO A 331 -12.72 1.87 17.80
N ASN A 332 -12.01 2.48 18.75
CA ASN A 332 -10.56 2.41 18.92
C ASN A 332 -9.76 2.69 17.65
N GLN A 333 -10.19 3.70 16.89
CA GLN A 333 -9.50 4.13 15.70
C GLN A 333 -9.55 5.66 15.57
N LEU A 334 -8.50 6.25 15.00
CA LEU A 334 -8.50 7.62 14.51
C LEU A 334 -8.41 7.60 12.99
N THR A 335 -9.33 8.29 12.33
CA THR A 335 -9.29 8.52 10.88
C THR A 335 -8.71 9.89 10.59
N VAL A 336 -7.70 9.94 9.72
CA VAL A 336 -7.10 11.16 9.17
C VAL A 336 -7.35 11.16 7.67
N ILE A 337 -7.85 12.28 7.14
CA ILE A 337 -8.13 12.48 5.72
C ILE A 337 -7.29 13.66 5.26
N THR A 338 -6.49 13.49 4.22
CA THR A 338 -5.70 14.57 3.65
C THR A 338 -6.23 14.97 2.27
N ALA A 339 -6.23 16.26 1.98
CA ALA A 339 -6.57 16.79 0.65
C ALA A 339 -5.93 18.16 0.40
N ASN A 340 -5.80 18.54 -0.86
CA ASN A 340 -5.70 19.95 -1.24
C ASN A 340 -7.00 20.68 -0.91
N HIS A 341 -6.91 21.88 -0.33
CA HIS A 341 -8.08 22.66 0.09
C HIS A 341 -9.04 22.95 -1.06
N GLU A 342 -8.53 23.32 -2.24
CA GLU A 342 -9.37 23.61 -3.40
C GLU A 342 -10.17 22.38 -3.83
N ASN A 343 -9.51 21.25 -4.11
CA ASN A 343 -10.17 19.99 -4.49
C ASN A 343 -11.20 19.54 -3.44
N TRP A 344 -10.85 19.68 -2.16
CA TRP A 344 -11.76 19.33 -1.07
C TRP A 344 -13.06 20.15 -1.12
N VAL A 345 -12.95 21.47 -1.21
CA VAL A 345 -14.11 22.38 -1.13
C VAL A 345 -14.96 22.36 -2.40
N THR A 346 -14.33 22.19 -3.58
CA THR A 346 -15.04 22.35 -4.87
C THR A 346 -15.51 21.03 -5.48
N GLU A 347 -14.76 19.94 -5.29
CA GLU A 347 -15.01 18.66 -5.99
C GLU A 347 -15.47 17.55 -5.04
N ILE A 348 -14.96 17.51 -3.81
CA ILE A 348 -15.20 16.38 -2.89
C ILE A 348 -16.35 16.69 -1.92
N LEU A 349 -16.19 17.68 -1.04
CA LEU A 349 -17.15 18.00 0.02
C LEU A 349 -18.58 18.26 -0.49
N PRO A 350 -18.81 18.93 -1.64
CA PRO A 350 -20.17 19.16 -2.15
C PRO A 350 -20.92 17.89 -2.55
N LEU A 351 -20.20 16.81 -2.86
CA LEU A 351 -20.78 15.51 -3.26
C LEU A 351 -20.97 14.56 -2.07
N ILE A 352 -20.37 14.86 -0.92
CA ILE A 352 -20.62 14.16 0.35
C ILE A 352 -21.97 14.62 0.92
N ALA A 353 -22.76 13.69 1.45
CA ALA A 353 -24.08 14.02 1.99
C ALA A 353 -23.97 14.90 3.25
N LYS A 354 -24.85 15.90 3.38
CA LYS A 354 -24.83 16.88 4.49
C LYS A 354 -24.74 16.27 5.91
N PRO A 355 -25.44 15.16 6.24
CA PRO A 355 -25.30 14.54 7.57
C PRO A 355 -23.86 14.08 7.87
N GLN A 356 -23.14 13.65 6.84
CA GLN A 356 -21.78 13.11 6.96
C GLN A 356 -20.75 14.23 7.21
N HIS A 357 -21.05 15.48 6.80
CA HIS A 357 -20.20 16.64 7.10
C HIS A 357 -19.97 16.80 8.61
N ASN A 358 -20.97 16.48 9.43
CA ASN A 358 -20.86 16.57 10.89
C ASN A 358 -19.89 15.55 11.49
N ARG A 359 -19.51 14.51 10.74
CA ARG A 359 -18.54 13.47 11.14
C ARG A 359 -17.09 13.88 10.86
N ILE A 360 -16.90 14.96 10.12
CA ILE A 360 -15.60 15.50 9.73
C ILE A 360 -15.26 16.68 10.65
N SER A 361 -14.03 16.73 11.14
CA SER A 361 -13.54 17.82 11.97
C SER A 361 -13.48 19.14 11.19
N PRO A 362 -13.38 20.28 11.88
CA PRO A 362 -12.83 21.48 11.26
C PRO A 362 -11.47 21.19 10.61
N GLU A 363 -11.14 21.96 9.58
CA GLU A 363 -9.89 21.84 8.84
C GLU A 363 -8.67 22.09 9.73
N ILE A 364 -7.74 21.13 9.70
CA ILE A 364 -6.37 21.28 10.19
C ILE A 364 -5.54 21.72 8.99
N ARG A 365 -5.17 23.00 8.95
CA ARG A 365 -4.44 23.58 7.83
C ARG A 365 -2.95 23.33 7.97
N LEU A 366 -2.32 22.81 6.91
CA LEU A 366 -0.87 22.73 6.84
C LEU A 366 -0.27 24.12 6.64
N GLU A 367 0.90 24.32 7.23
CA GLU A 367 1.69 25.55 7.16
C GLU A 367 2.79 25.40 6.10
N GLY A 368 3.11 26.51 5.45
CA GLY A 368 4.30 26.58 4.61
C GLY A 368 5.58 26.59 5.45
N ILE A 369 6.70 26.28 4.81
CA ILE A 369 8.02 26.51 5.42
C ILE A 369 8.29 28.03 5.44
N ARG A 370 8.95 28.54 6.48
CA ARG A 370 9.37 29.96 6.62
C ARG A 370 10.88 30.10 6.40
N ILE A 371 11.39 31.34 6.23
CA ILE A 371 12.82 31.62 5.97
C ILE A 371 13.77 30.86 6.90
N ALA A 372 13.51 30.87 8.21
CA ALA A 372 14.37 30.19 9.19
C ALA A 372 14.41 28.66 8.95
N GLY A 373 13.24 28.06 8.78
CA GLY A 373 13.15 26.62 8.48
C GLY A 373 13.71 26.27 7.11
N ALA A 374 13.55 27.15 6.12
CA ALA A 374 14.11 26.99 4.79
C ALA A 374 15.64 26.91 4.82
N ARG A 375 16.27 27.82 5.58
CA ARG A 375 17.71 27.82 5.82
C ARG A 375 18.19 26.51 6.45
N GLU A 376 17.45 26.00 7.44
CA GLU A 376 17.77 24.74 8.11
C GLU A 376 17.62 23.53 7.18
N LEU A 377 16.51 23.43 6.44
CA LEU A 377 16.29 22.36 5.47
C LEU A 377 17.40 22.31 4.42
N ILE A 378 17.77 23.48 3.88
CA ILE A 378 18.83 23.60 2.89
C ILE A 378 20.16 23.16 3.50
N GLY A 379 20.49 23.67 4.69
CA GLY A 379 21.71 23.28 5.41
C GLY A 379 21.79 21.78 5.65
N ARG A 380 20.68 21.15 6.08
CA ARG A 380 20.64 19.71 6.34
C ARG A 380 20.82 18.91 5.06
N ARG A 381 20.09 19.24 3.98
CA ARG A 381 20.24 18.58 2.68
C ARG A 381 21.66 18.69 2.14
N LEU A 382 22.34 19.82 2.33
CA LEU A 382 23.76 19.93 1.95
C LEU A 382 24.64 19.03 2.82
N ALA A 383 24.41 19.01 4.14
CA ALA A 383 25.18 18.21 5.08
C ALA A 383 25.01 16.68 4.85
N ASP A 384 23.81 16.22 4.50
CA ASP A 384 23.54 14.82 4.18
C ASP A 384 24.33 14.33 2.94
N TYR A 385 24.81 15.27 2.12
CA TYR A 385 25.67 15.02 0.96
C TYR A 385 27.14 15.40 1.21
N GLU A 386 27.53 15.58 2.49
CA GLU A 386 28.86 15.99 2.92
C GLU A 386 29.36 17.29 2.25
N ILE A 387 28.42 18.17 1.86
CA ILE A 387 28.74 19.44 1.20
C ILE A 387 29.07 20.50 2.26
N ASP A 388 30.25 21.10 2.13
CA ASP A 388 30.80 22.06 3.08
C ASP A 388 29.94 23.33 3.27
N CYS A 389 30.03 23.92 4.46
CA CYS A 389 29.34 25.13 4.90
C CYS A 389 29.63 26.36 3.99
N THR A 390 30.75 26.36 3.26
CA THR A 390 31.05 27.42 2.28
C THR A 390 30.05 27.44 1.11
N VAL A 391 29.51 26.29 0.69
CA VAL A 391 28.48 26.21 -0.35
C VAL A 391 27.15 26.72 0.19
N LEU A 392 26.80 26.39 1.44
CA LEU A 392 25.62 26.93 2.11
C LEU A 392 25.66 28.46 2.16
N ALA A 393 26.80 29.04 2.55
CA ALA A 393 26.96 30.49 2.58
C ALA A 393 26.74 31.13 1.20
N ARG A 394 27.20 30.50 0.12
CA ARG A 394 26.97 30.96 -1.26
C ARG A 394 25.52 30.78 -1.70
N MET A 395 24.88 29.68 -1.34
CA MET A 395 23.45 29.46 -1.63
C MET A 395 22.58 30.56 -1.03
N LEU A 396 22.88 30.93 0.21
CA LEU A 396 22.14 31.93 0.98
C LEU A 396 22.62 33.37 0.77
N ALA A 397 23.57 33.60 -0.14
CA ALA A 397 24.06 34.95 -0.46
C ALA A 397 22.99 35.81 -1.15
N ASP A 398 23.25 37.11 -1.24
CA ASP A 398 22.43 38.11 -1.94
C ASP A 398 20.99 38.24 -1.43
N ASP A 399 20.75 37.90 -0.16
CA ASP A 399 19.41 37.81 0.43
C ASP A 399 18.43 36.97 -0.42
N TRP A 400 18.94 35.87 -0.98
CA TRP A 400 18.16 35.01 -1.87
C TRP A 400 16.90 34.48 -1.19
N LEU A 401 16.97 34.07 0.09
CA LEU A 401 15.78 33.67 0.83
C LEU A 401 14.82 34.85 1.05
N GLY A 402 15.29 36.05 1.35
CA GLY A 402 14.42 37.23 1.42
C GLY A 402 13.62 37.43 0.12
N THR A 403 14.26 37.24 -1.03
CA THR A 403 13.60 37.32 -2.34
C THR A 403 12.63 36.15 -2.60
N VAL A 404 12.97 34.93 -2.18
CA VAL A 404 12.09 33.75 -2.36
C VAL A 404 10.78 33.91 -1.58
N PHE A 405 10.85 34.57 -0.42
CA PHE A 405 9.75 34.79 0.52
C PHE A 405 9.11 36.19 0.40
N ASP A 406 9.41 36.95 -0.66
CA ASP A 406 8.74 38.22 -0.95
C ASP A 406 7.72 38.02 -2.10
N PRO A 407 6.42 38.30 -1.91
CA PRO A 407 5.75 38.84 -0.71
C PRO A 407 5.18 37.77 0.24
N LEU A 408 5.45 36.48 -0.01
CA LEU A 408 4.82 35.38 0.74
C LEU A 408 5.64 34.99 1.98
N PRO A 409 5.11 35.17 3.21
CA PRO A 409 5.85 34.88 4.44
C PRO A 409 6.16 33.38 4.64
N GLU A 410 5.47 32.52 3.90
CA GLU A 410 5.69 31.08 3.86
C GLU A 410 5.37 30.53 2.46
N ILE A 411 6.03 29.44 2.08
CA ILE A 411 5.83 28.74 0.81
C ILE A 411 5.76 27.23 1.03
N GLY A 412 5.28 26.47 0.04
CA GLY A 412 5.35 25.01 0.09
C GLY A 412 6.81 24.52 0.15
N VAL A 413 7.08 23.48 0.95
CA VAL A 413 8.42 22.87 1.06
C VAL A 413 8.96 22.46 -0.31
N ARG A 414 8.08 21.94 -1.16
CA ARG A 414 8.46 21.53 -2.50
C ARG A 414 8.88 22.70 -3.40
N ASP A 415 8.14 23.81 -3.35
CA ASP A 415 8.52 25.02 -4.09
C ASP A 415 9.90 25.52 -3.64
N LEU A 416 10.16 25.51 -2.32
CA LEU A 416 11.48 25.81 -1.79
C LEU A 416 12.56 24.89 -2.36
N LEU A 417 12.36 23.57 -2.34
CA LEU A 417 13.34 22.60 -2.83
C LEU A 417 13.61 22.76 -4.33
N MET A 418 12.57 23.01 -5.13
CA MET A 418 12.72 23.31 -6.56
C MET A 418 13.55 24.57 -6.81
N ARG A 419 13.30 25.65 -6.06
CA ARG A 419 14.08 26.90 -6.15
C ARG A 419 15.51 26.71 -5.64
N ALA A 420 15.72 25.93 -4.58
CA ALA A 420 17.03 25.58 -4.06
C ALA A 420 17.84 24.76 -5.09
N ALA A 421 17.19 23.80 -5.75
CA ALA A 421 17.79 23.01 -6.83
C ALA A 421 18.25 23.91 -7.98
N GLU A 422 17.45 24.90 -8.37
CA GLU A 422 17.81 25.87 -9.39
C GLU A 422 18.98 26.77 -8.97
N ARG A 423 18.93 27.32 -7.75
CA ARG A 423 20.02 28.15 -7.20
C ARG A 423 21.33 27.37 -7.14
N PHE A 424 21.29 26.12 -6.69
CA PHE A 424 22.45 25.24 -6.64
C PHE A 424 23.08 25.05 -8.03
N ARG A 425 22.27 24.76 -9.06
CA ARG A 425 22.75 24.62 -10.45
C ARG A 425 23.43 25.89 -10.98
N ARG A 426 22.81 27.06 -10.77
CA ARG A 426 23.40 28.35 -11.18
C ARG A 426 24.76 28.60 -10.52
N LEU A 427 24.95 28.16 -9.28
CA LEU A 427 26.21 28.31 -8.54
C LEU A 427 27.28 27.29 -8.93
N ALA A 428 26.88 26.17 -9.54
CA ALA A 428 27.73 25.10 -10.02
C ALA A 428 28.11 25.23 -11.51
N ASP A 429 27.67 26.30 -12.20
CA ASP A 429 27.80 26.49 -13.66
C ASP A 429 27.29 25.28 -14.48
N GLY A 430 26.35 24.52 -13.92
CA GLY A 430 25.80 23.33 -14.56
C GLY A 430 24.82 23.69 -15.68
N PRO A 431 24.79 22.94 -16.81
CA PRO A 431 23.76 23.12 -17.81
C PRO A 431 22.37 22.89 -17.19
N PRO A 432 21.32 23.55 -17.73
CA PRO A 432 19.97 23.26 -17.32
C PRO A 432 19.68 21.77 -17.59
N PRO A 433 18.97 21.10 -16.67
CA PRO A 433 18.67 19.69 -16.80
C PRO A 433 17.79 19.45 -18.02
N ALA A 434 18.01 18.31 -18.70
CA ALA A 434 17.09 17.85 -19.72
C ALA A 434 15.70 17.68 -19.08
N ARG A 435 14.67 18.24 -19.71
CA ARG A 435 13.29 18.00 -19.28
C ARG A 435 13.00 16.52 -19.43
N HIS A 436 12.53 15.90 -18.35
CA HIS A 436 12.12 14.50 -18.39
C HIS A 436 10.91 14.37 -19.29
N THR A 437 10.99 13.40 -20.20
CA THR A 437 9.80 12.97 -20.92
C THR A 437 8.93 12.12 -20.00
N LEU A 438 7.65 11.95 -20.32
CA LEU A 438 6.79 11.01 -19.61
C LEU A 438 7.35 9.58 -19.65
N ALA A 439 8.06 9.21 -20.72
CA ALA A 439 8.73 7.91 -20.82
C ALA A 439 9.86 7.74 -19.81
N ASP A 440 10.65 8.78 -19.56
CA ASP A 440 11.73 8.75 -18.56
C ASP A 440 11.15 8.62 -17.15
N LEU A 441 10.14 9.44 -16.84
CA LEU A 441 9.44 9.39 -15.55
C LEU A 441 8.76 8.04 -15.32
N PHE A 442 8.13 7.47 -16.35
CA PHE A 442 7.49 6.16 -16.27
C PHE A 442 8.50 5.06 -15.93
N LYS A 443 9.65 5.01 -16.63
CA LYS A 443 10.72 4.04 -16.32
C LYS A 443 11.23 4.18 -14.89
N LEU A 444 11.36 5.41 -14.38
CA LEU A 444 11.74 5.64 -12.98
C LEU A 444 10.70 5.08 -12.02
N GLN A 445 9.40 5.22 -12.32
CA GLN A 445 8.34 4.63 -11.49
C GLN A 445 8.32 3.11 -11.55
N VAL A 446 8.58 2.50 -12.72
CA VAL A 446 8.68 1.03 -12.86
C VAL A 446 9.76 0.48 -11.94
N ASN A 447 10.95 1.11 -11.93
CA ASN A 447 12.05 0.69 -11.06
C ASN A 447 11.74 0.91 -9.57
N ASP A 448 11.09 2.01 -9.22
CA ASP A 448 10.65 2.28 -7.84
C ASP A 448 9.68 1.20 -7.34
N VAL A 449 8.66 0.87 -8.14
CA VAL A 449 7.71 -0.21 -7.84
C VAL A 449 8.40 -1.56 -7.71
N ARG A 450 9.32 -1.89 -8.63
CA ARG A 450 10.06 -3.16 -8.62
C ARG A 450 10.82 -3.38 -7.30
N SER A 451 11.34 -2.31 -6.72
CA SER A 451 12.06 -2.36 -5.44
C SER A 451 11.16 -2.55 -4.21
N LYS A 452 9.84 -2.36 -4.35
CA LYS A 452 8.86 -2.33 -3.25
C LYS A 452 7.97 -3.57 -3.29
N LYS A 453 8.34 -4.61 -2.53
CA LYS A 453 7.60 -5.89 -2.47
C LYS A 453 6.09 -5.71 -2.20
N ALA A 454 5.71 -4.75 -1.37
CA ALA A 454 4.31 -4.45 -1.09
C ALA A 454 3.52 -4.06 -2.36
N LEU A 455 4.11 -3.29 -3.27
CA LEU A 455 3.45 -2.86 -4.51
C LEU A 455 3.38 -3.96 -5.57
N LEU A 456 4.08 -5.08 -5.37
CA LEU A 456 4.02 -6.25 -6.23
C LEU A 456 2.84 -7.17 -5.89
N ALA A 457 2.26 -7.01 -4.70
CA ALA A 457 1.09 -7.79 -4.29
C ALA A 457 -0.17 -7.36 -5.06
N TYR A 458 -1.11 -8.29 -5.18
CA TYR A 458 -2.39 -8.11 -5.85
C TYR A 458 -3.12 -6.88 -5.32
N ASN A 459 -3.41 -5.95 -6.22
CA ASN A 459 -4.11 -4.72 -5.90
C ASN A 459 -5.28 -4.54 -6.87
N GLN A 460 -6.48 -4.91 -6.43
CA GLN A 460 -7.70 -4.79 -7.24
C GLN A 460 -7.92 -3.35 -7.73
N ASP A 461 -7.62 -2.35 -6.89
CA ASP A 461 -7.84 -0.95 -7.21
C ASP A 461 -6.88 -0.48 -8.30
N ALA A 462 -5.63 -0.97 -8.32
CA ALA A 462 -4.67 -0.62 -9.38
C ALA A 462 -5.10 -1.20 -10.73
N LEU A 463 -5.50 -2.47 -10.74
CA LEU A 463 -5.99 -3.16 -11.94
C LEU A 463 -7.29 -2.52 -12.46
N MET A 464 -8.20 -2.18 -11.55
CA MET A 464 -9.48 -1.59 -11.92
C MET A 464 -9.33 -0.15 -12.42
N TRP A 465 -8.48 0.66 -11.76
CA TRP A 465 -8.09 1.96 -12.28
C TRP A 465 -7.49 1.85 -13.69
N PHE A 466 -6.60 0.89 -13.92
CA PHE A 466 -5.95 0.69 -15.22
C PHE A 466 -6.97 0.40 -16.32
N VAL A 467 -7.84 -0.58 -16.11
CA VAL A 467 -8.90 -0.93 -17.07
C VAL A 467 -9.89 0.23 -17.29
N LYS A 468 -10.20 1.01 -16.24
CA LYS A 468 -11.16 2.12 -16.31
C LYS A 468 -10.56 3.34 -17.01
N GLU A 469 -9.41 3.82 -16.56
CA GLU A 469 -8.86 5.13 -16.97
C GLU A 469 -7.92 5.00 -18.17
N VAL A 470 -7.10 3.95 -18.22
CA VAL A 470 -6.21 3.67 -19.35
C VAL A 470 -6.98 2.97 -20.47
N GLY A 471 -7.97 2.12 -20.14
CA GLY A 471 -8.85 1.48 -21.13
C GLY A 471 -9.64 2.45 -22.02
N GLN A 472 -9.93 3.67 -21.54
CA GLN A 472 -10.52 4.75 -22.34
C GLN A 472 -9.63 5.21 -23.51
N GLY A 473 -8.38 4.74 -23.58
CA GLY A 473 -7.48 4.94 -24.72
C GLY A 473 -7.83 4.11 -25.95
N LEU A 474 -8.69 3.11 -25.80
CA LEU A 474 -9.13 2.28 -26.91
C LEU A 474 -10.14 3.04 -27.76
N SER A 475 -9.79 3.31 -29.02
CA SER A 475 -10.69 3.94 -29.99
C SER A 475 -12.01 3.18 -30.09
N ASP A 476 -13.12 3.91 -30.16
CA ASP A 476 -14.50 3.40 -30.27
C ASP A 476 -15.06 2.64 -29.05
N ALA A 477 -14.27 2.44 -28.00
CA ALA A 477 -14.75 1.83 -26.77
C ALA A 477 -15.43 2.85 -25.85
N LYS A 478 -16.65 2.55 -25.43
CA LYS A 478 -17.28 3.22 -24.28
C LYS A 478 -16.95 2.43 -23.03
N VAL A 479 -16.12 3.00 -22.16
CA VAL A 479 -15.79 2.39 -20.87
C VAL A 479 -16.86 2.77 -19.85
N GLY A 480 -17.44 1.77 -19.19
CA GLY A 480 -18.50 1.95 -18.21
C GLY A 480 -18.46 0.91 -17.11
N ARG A 481 -19.30 1.09 -16.09
CA ARG A 481 -19.56 0.06 -15.08
C ARG A 481 -20.73 -0.81 -15.54
N LEU A 482 -20.68 -2.09 -15.18
CA LEU A 482 -21.79 -3.01 -15.39
C LEU A 482 -22.76 -2.92 -14.21
N ASP A 483 -24.00 -2.56 -14.50
CA ASP A 483 -25.07 -2.63 -13.51
C ASP A 483 -25.54 -4.10 -13.37
N ALA A 484 -25.93 -4.48 -12.15
CA ALA A 484 -26.56 -5.78 -11.83
C ALA A 484 -25.72 -7.05 -12.07
N ARG A 485 -24.41 -6.94 -12.33
CA ARG A 485 -23.49 -8.08 -12.41
C ARG A 485 -22.83 -8.36 -11.07
N ARG A 486 -22.55 -9.65 -10.79
CA ARG A 486 -22.06 -10.08 -9.47
C ARG A 486 -20.55 -9.92 -9.38
N TYR A 487 -19.81 -10.38 -10.39
CA TYR A 487 -18.35 -10.39 -10.37
C TYR A 487 -17.70 -9.40 -11.34
N PHE A 488 -18.33 -9.13 -12.48
CA PHE A 488 -17.79 -8.23 -13.50
C PHE A 488 -18.16 -6.78 -13.22
N SER A 489 -17.16 -5.91 -13.10
CA SER A 489 -17.32 -4.53 -12.62
C SER A 489 -17.18 -3.47 -13.72
N ILE A 490 -16.37 -3.73 -14.74
CA ILE A 490 -16.10 -2.79 -15.85
C ILE A 490 -16.39 -3.46 -17.19
N GLU A 491 -16.97 -2.70 -18.10
CA GLU A 491 -17.17 -3.04 -19.51
C GLU A 491 -16.46 -2.04 -20.42
N TRP A 492 -15.81 -2.54 -21.48
CA TRP A 492 -15.51 -1.79 -22.69
C TRP A 492 -16.52 -2.19 -23.77
N ALA A 493 -17.48 -1.31 -24.05
CA ALA A 493 -18.48 -1.52 -25.07
C ALA A 493 -17.95 -1.01 -26.43
N LEU A 494 -17.62 -1.94 -27.33
CA LEU A 494 -17.23 -1.69 -28.71
C LEU A 494 -18.42 -1.94 -29.67
N PRO A 495 -18.34 -1.53 -30.95
CA PRO A 495 -19.44 -1.73 -31.90
C PRO A 495 -19.87 -3.19 -32.09
N ASP A 496 -18.91 -4.10 -32.20
CA ASP A 496 -19.11 -5.54 -32.50
C ASP A 496 -18.92 -6.46 -31.29
N ARG A 497 -18.45 -5.92 -30.15
CA ARG A 497 -18.07 -6.72 -28.99
C ARG A 497 -18.19 -5.96 -27.66
N SER A 498 -18.22 -6.73 -26.58
CA SER A 498 -18.15 -6.25 -25.20
C SER A 498 -16.98 -6.93 -24.50
N VAL A 499 -16.16 -6.16 -23.80
CA VAL A 499 -15.04 -6.69 -23.00
C VAL A 499 -15.28 -6.40 -21.53
N CYS A 500 -15.49 -7.43 -20.71
CA CYS A 500 -15.86 -7.27 -19.32
C CYS A 500 -14.76 -7.77 -18.37
N PHE A 501 -14.55 -7.06 -17.26
CA PHE A 501 -13.46 -7.32 -16.33
C PHE A 501 -13.97 -7.62 -14.93
N ALA A 502 -13.46 -8.69 -14.34
CA ALA A 502 -13.64 -9.03 -12.93
C ALA A 502 -12.29 -9.01 -12.21
N PHE A 503 -12.31 -8.72 -10.92
CA PHE A 503 -11.12 -8.55 -10.08
C PHE A 503 -11.22 -9.50 -8.88
N GLU A 504 -10.59 -10.67 -8.99
CA GLU A 504 -10.57 -11.72 -7.97
C GLU A 504 -9.13 -12.13 -7.63
N GLY A 505 -8.70 -11.80 -6.41
CA GLY A 505 -7.39 -12.19 -5.88
C GLY A 505 -7.36 -13.57 -5.25
N GLY A 506 -8.50 -14.04 -4.71
CA GLY A 506 -8.61 -15.31 -4.01
C GLY A 506 -8.56 -16.53 -4.92
N ASP A 507 -8.61 -17.71 -4.31
CA ASP A 507 -8.41 -18.99 -4.98
C ASP A 507 -9.38 -20.06 -4.45
N HIS A 508 -10.65 -19.69 -4.26
CA HIS A 508 -11.70 -20.61 -3.83
C HIS A 508 -12.47 -21.20 -5.01
N TRP A 509 -12.60 -22.54 -5.09
CA TRP A 509 -13.13 -23.21 -6.29
C TRP A 509 -14.57 -22.80 -6.62
N HIS A 510 -15.41 -22.59 -5.61
CA HIS A 510 -16.82 -22.25 -5.84
C HIS A 510 -16.95 -20.83 -6.37
N ARG A 511 -16.06 -19.92 -5.95
CA ARG A 511 -16.08 -18.53 -6.42
C ARG A 511 -15.65 -18.46 -7.88
N TRP A 512 -14.55 -19.12 -8.21
CA TRP A 512 -14.09 -19.22 -9.60
C TRP A 512 -15.07 -19.97 -10.51
N GLY A 513 -15.75 -21.00 -9.98
CA GLY A 513 -16.86 -21.65 -10.68
C GLY A 513 -18.00 -20.68 -10.96
N ALA A 514 -18.41 -19.86 -10.00
CA ALA A 514 -19.48 -18.87 -10.17
C ALA A 514 -19.09 -17.74 -11.14
N ILE A 515 -17.83 -17.26 -11.09
CA ILE A 515 -17.30 -16.29 -12.07
C ILE A 515 -17.37 -16.88 -13.49
N ALA A 516 -16.93 -18.13 -13.67
CA ALA A 516 -16.96 -18.81 -14.96
C ALA A 516 -18.39 -19.03 -15.46
N THR A 517 -19.34 -19.36 -14.58
CA THR A 517 -20.76 -19.48 -14.92
C THR A 517 -21.32 -18.13 -15.41
N GLU A 518 -21.11 -17.05 -14.66
CA GLU A 518 -21.57 -15.70 -15.08
C GLU A 518 -20.94 -15.30 -16.42
N ALA A 519 -19.65 -15.55 -16.62
CA ALA A 519 -18.96 -15.31 -17.90
C ALA A 519 -19.60 -16.09 -19.06
N HIS A 520 -19.93 -17.37 -18.84
CA HIS A 520 -20.58 -18.21 -19.85
C HIS A 520 -21.99 -17.72 -20.19
N GLU A 521 -22.77 -17.30 -19.18
CA GLU A 521 -24.10 -16.72 -19.35
C GLU A 521 -24.06 -15.40 -20.13
N MET A 522 -23.09 -14.53 -19.81
CA MET A 522 -22.87 -13.28 -20.54
C MET A 522 -22.61 -13.55 -22.02
N ALA A 523 -21.72 -14.50 -22.34
CA ALA A 523 -21.44 -14.91 -23.71
C ALA A 523 -22.64 -15.54 -24.42
N ALA A 524 -23.51 -16.28 -23.71
CA ALA A 524 -24.72 -16.88 -24.28
C ALA A 524 -25.81 -15.83 -24.60
N SER A 525 -25.93 -14.79 -23.77
CA SER A 525 -26.93 -13.72 -23.91
C SER A 525 -26.59 -12.68 -24.99
N GLY A 526 -25.32 -12.59 -25.40
CA GLY A 526 -24.82 -11.63 -26.38
C GLY A 526 -25.17 -11.98 -27.83
N HIS A 527 -26.46 -12.06 -28.18
CA HIS A 527 -26.88 -12.50 -29.53
C HIS A 527 -26.40 -11.59 -30.67
N GLU A 528 -26.05 -10.33 -30.40
CA GLU A 528 -25.59 -9.36 -31.40
C GLU A 528 -24.11 -8.97 -31.28
N ARG A 529 -23.44 -9.29 -30.16
CA ARG A 529 -22.04 -8.87 -29.89
C ARG A 529 -21.23 -9.99 -29.27
N THR A 530 -19.98 -10.12 -29.71
CA THR A 530 -19.03 -11.03 -29.07
C THR A 530 -18.74 -10.54 -27.65
N VAL A 531 -18.86 -11.41 -26.64
CA VAL A 531 -18.51 -11.04 -25.26
C VAL A 531 -17.21 -11.71 -24.88
N LEU A 532 -16.21 -10.92 -24.51
CA LEU A 532 -14.96 -11.36 -23.91
C LEU A 532 -14.97 -11.01 -22.43
N THR A 533 -14.50 -11.91 -21.59
CA THR A 533 -14.47 -11.73 -20.14
C THR A 533 -13.07 -12.02 -19.60
N TYR A 534 -12.57 -11.15 -18.73
CA TYR A 534 -11.19 -11.19 -18.25
C TYR A 534 -11.09 -11.16 -16.72
N VAL A 535 -10.17 -11.95 -16.18
CA VAL A 535 -9.70 -11.84 -14.78
C VAL A 535 -8.17 -11.85 -14.77
N PHE A 536 -7.57 -10.84 -14.14
CA PHE A 536 -6.11 -10.76 -14.00
C PHE A 536 -5.63 -11.55 -12.78
N ARG A 537 -4.46 -12.20 -12.92
CA ARG A 537 -3.71 -12.86 -11.85
C ARG A 537 -2.30 -12.27 -11.82
N THR A 538 -1.86 -11.81 -10.66
CA THR A 538 -0.50 -11.35 -10.42
C THR A 538 0.42 -12.55 -10.06
N PRO A 539 1.76 -12.44 -10.24
CA PRO A 539 2.68 -13.58 -10.13
C PRO A 539 2.68 -14.33 -8.79
N GLU A 540 2.39 -13.64 -7.69
CA GLU A 540 2.37 -14.18 -6.34
C GLU A 540 1.10 -14.99 -6.03
N LEU A 541 0.06 -14.85 -6.87
CA LEU A 541 -1.19 -15.57 -6.66
C LEU A 541 -1.11 -17.01 -7.19
N PRO A 542 -1.79 -17.98 -6.54
CA PRO A 542 -1.83 -19.37 -7.00
C PRO A 542 -2.34 -19.55 -8.44
N LYS A 543 -2.01 -20.65 -9.10
CA LYS A 543 -2.60 -20.94 -10.42
C LYS A 543 -4.08 -21.33 -10.29
N VAL A 544 -4.89 -20.89 -11.26
CA VAL A 544 -6.32 -21.18 -11.35
C VAL A 544 -6.65 -21.74 -12.74
N PRO A 545 -7.40 -22.85 -12.85
CA PRO A 545 -7.87 -23.68 -11.75
C PRO A 545 -6.73 -24.45 -11.05
N LYS A 546 -6.94 -24.81 -9.77
CA LYS A 546 -6.05 -25.76 -9.10
C LYS A 546 -6.32 -27.17 -9.64
N ARG A 547 -5.28 -28.02 -9.67
CA ARG A 547 -5.38 -29.43 -10.11
C ARG A 547 -6.43 -30.26 -9.35
N THR A 548 -6.76 -29.86 -8.13
CA THR A 548 -7.73 -30.55 -7.27
C THR A 548 -9.19 -30.19 -7.58
N TRP A 549 -9.45 -29.19 -8.43
CA TRP A 549 -10.81 -28.69 -8.70
C TRP A 549 -11.50 -29.44 -9.83
N LEU A 550 -12.04 -30.62 -9.59
CA LEU A 550 -12.66 -31.40 -10.67
C LEU A 550 -13.82 -30.66 -11.36
N ARG A 551 -14.87 -30.28 -10.60
CA ARG A 551 -16.10 -29.65 -11.17
C ARG A 551 -15.91 -28.20 -11.64
N SER A 552 -15.19 -27.39 -10.86
CA SER A 552 -14.96 -25.99 -11.26
C SER A 552 -14.04 -25.88 -12.47
N SER A 553 -13.07 -26.80 -12.64
CA SER A 553 -12.23 -26.80 -13.84
C SER A 553 -13.07 -27.01 -15.09
N GLU A 554 -13.99 -27.99 -15.11
CA GLU A 554 -14.89 -28.20 -16.25
C GLU A 554 -15.74 -26.96 -16.57
N THR A 555 -16.18 -26.23 -15.55
CA THR A 555 -16.97 -25.00 -15.74
C THR A 555 -16.11 -23.86 -16.29
N ILE A 556 -14.87 -23.73 -15.78
CA ILE A 556 -13.89 -22.76 -16.29
C ILE A 556 -13.53 -23.06 -17.75
N GLU A 557 -13.29 -24.32 -18.12
CA GLU A 557 -12.97 -24.69 -19.51
C GLU A 557 -14.15 -24.43 -20.46
N ARG A 558 -15.38 -24.74 -20.05
CA ARG A 558 -16.59 -24.38 -20.82
C ARG A 558 -16.79 -22.87 -20.98
N ALA A 559 -16.37 -22.07 -20.01
CA ALA A 559 -16.39 -20.62 -20.13
C ALA A 559 -15.26 -20.14 -21.06
N LYS A 560 -14.06 -20.73 -20.96
CA LYS A 560 -12.91 -20.39 -21.81
C LYS A 560 -13.18 -20.61 -23.29
N SER A 561 -13.87 -21.71 -23.62
CA SER A 561 -14.31 -21.99 -25.00
C SER A 561 -15.33 -20.96 -25.54
N ARG A 562 -15.79 -20.01 -24.71
CA ARG A 562 -16.72 -18.93 -25.06
C ARG A 562 -16.18 -17.53 -24.76
N GLY A 563 -14.86 -17.37 -24.64
CA GLY A 563 -14.23 -16.05 -24.49
C GLY A 563 -13.96 -15.61 -23.05
N PHE A 564 -14.01 -16.53 -22.08
CA PHE A 564 -13.47 -16.28 -20.74
C PHE A 564 -11.95 -16.48 -20.69
N HIS A 565 -11.23 -15.51 -20.14
CA HIS A 565 -9.78 -15.52 -20.09
C HIS A 565 -9.26 -15.19 -18.69
N ILE A 566 -8.40 -16.05 -18.17
CA ILE A 566 -7.60 -15.79 -16.97
C ILE A 566 -6.22 -15.35 -17.44
N ILE A 567 -5.86 -14.09 -17.19
CA ILE A 567 -4.62 -13.48 -17.66
C ILE A 567 -3.62 -13.45 -16.52
N ALA A 568 -2.59 -14.30 -16.62
CA ALA A 568 -1.44 -14.22 -15.73
C ALA A 568 -0.53 -13.07 -16.18
N LEU A 569 -0.53 -11.98 -15.41
CA LEU A 569 0.36 -10.86 -15.61
C LEU A 569 1.77 -11.26 -15.21
N THR A 570 2.74 -10.86 -16.03
CA THR A 570 4.15 -10.94 -15.71
C THR A 570 4.50 -9.94 -14.60
N LEU A 571 5.63 -10.17 -13.92
CA LEU A 571 6.14 -9.21 -12.93
C LEU A 571 6.33 -7.82 -13.54
N GLU A 572 6.77 -7.74 -14.80
CA GLU A 572 6.98 -6.48 -15.50
C GLU A 572 5.66 -5.74 -15.73
N GLU A 573 4.62 -6.43 -16.22
CA GLU A 573 3.29 -5.84 -16.41
C GLU A 573 2.70 -5.34 -15.08
N VAL A 574 2.90 -6.08 -13.97
CA VAL A 574 2.48 -5.61 -12.64
C VAL A 574 3.24 -4.35 -12.23
N CYS A 575 4.55 -4.28 -12.48
CA CYS A 575 5.35 -3.09 -12.20
C CYS A 575 4.88 -1.90 -13.05
N GLU A 576 4.67 -2.11 -14.35
CA GLU A 576 4.19 -1.10 -15.29
C GLU A 576 2.81 -0.56 -14.94
N ILE A 577 1.86 -1.42 -14.56
CA ILE A 577 0.50 -1.00 -14.17
C ILE A 577 0.53 -0.15 -12.90
N ASN A 578 1.27 -0.57 -11.89
CA ASN A 578 1.42 0.22 -10.66
C ASN A 578 2.18 1.52 -10.93
N ALA A 579 3.24 1.48 -11.73
CA ALA A 579 4.01 2.65 -12.12
C ALA A 579 3.17 3.67 -12.91
N ALA A 580 2.27 3.20 -13.77
CA ALA A 580 1.32 4.04 -14.49
C ALA A 580 0.40 4.79 -13.51
N ARG A 581 -0.10 4.08 -12.48
CA ARG A 581 -0.93 4.67 -11.43
C ARG A 581 -0.15 5.70 -10.62
N GLU A 582 1.09 5.40 -10.22
CA GLU A 582 1.95 6.35 -9.51
C GLU A 582 2.25 7.59 -10.36
N LEU A 583 2.57 7.41 -11.65
CA LEU A 583 2.86 8.51 -12.55
C LEU A 583 1.64 9.43 -12.72
N TYR A 584 0.46 8.84 -12.90
CA TYR A 584 -0.79 9.58 -12.98
C TYR A 584 -1.13 10.29 -11.66
N SER A 585 -0.90 9.62 -10.52
CA SER A 585 -1.06 10.22 -9.19
C SER A 585 -0.17 11.43 -9.00
N ASN A 586 1.08 11.29 -9.41
CA ASN A 586 2.02 12.38 -9.40
C ASN A 586 1.56 13.53 -10.31
N ALA A 587 0.99 13.26 -11.48
CA ALA A 587 0.44 14.30 -12.34
C ALA A 587 -0.74 15.05 -11.70
N LEU A 588 -1.68 14.34 -11.06
CA LEU A 588 -2.84 14.96 -10.39
C LEU A 588 -2.45 15.83 -9.19
N GLN A 589 -1.45 15.40 -8.45
CA GLN A 589 -0.89 16.18 -7.34
C GLN A 589 0.04 17.31 -7.82
N GLY A 590 0.30 17.41 -9.13
CA GLY A 590 1.27 18.34 -9.68
C GLY A 590 2.71 18.03 -9.28
N ASN A 591 3.02 16.76 -8.98
CA ASN A 591 4.36 16.23 -8.69
C ASN A 591 5.27 16.13 -9.91
N ILE A 592 4.75 16.32 -11.11
CA ILE A 592 5.54 16.36 -12.36
C ILE A 592 5.07 17.50 -13.24
N ASP A 593 5.90 17.91 -14.20
CA ASP A 593 5.61 19.01 -15.15
C ASP A 593 4.62 18.60 -16.27
N PHE A 594 3.71 17.69 -15.96
CA PHE A 594 2.67 17.19 -16.85
C PHE A 594 1.33 17.19 -16.12
N SER A 595 0.29 17.69 -16.78
CA SER A 595 -1.07 17.61 -16.25
C SER A 595 -1.57 16.17 -16.24
N GLY A 596 -2.52 15.84 -15.36
CA GLY A 596 -3.17 14.53 -15.36
C GLY A 596 -3.72 14.13 -16.74
N LYS A 597 -4.30 15.08 -17.48
CA LYS A 597 -4.80 14.85 -18.85
C LYS A 597 -3.69 14.47 -19.84
N GLN A 598 -2.55 15.17 -19.79
CA GLN A 598 -1.40 14.86 -20.66
C GLN A 598 -0.80 13.50 -20.32
N THR A 599 -0.59 13.23 -19.04
CA THR A 599 -0.06 11.95 -18.55
C THR A 599 -0.97 10.79 -18.92
N LEU A 600 -2.28 10.94 -18.73
CA LEU A 600 -3.24 9.89 -19.06
C LEU A 600 -3.33 9.63 -20.57
N ALA A 601 -3.28 10.69 -21.40
CA ALA A 601 -3.22 10.55 -22.85
C ALA A 601 -1.97 9.77 -23.30
N TRP A 602 -0.81 10.07 -22.71
CA TRP A 602 0.42 9.33 -22.99
C TRP A 602 0.34 7.87 -22.54
N LEU A 603 -0.17 7.60 -21.33
CA LEU A 603 -0.36 6.22 -20.82
C LEU A 603 -1.28 5.41 -21.73
N ARG A 604 -2.37 6.01 -22.22
CA ARG A 604 -3.29 5.39 -23.18
C ARG A 604 -2.61 5.00 -24.48
N GLU A 605 -1.73 5.86 -24.99
CA GLU A 605 -0.92 5.56 -26.18
C GLU A 605 0.11 4.46 -25.89
N HIS A 606 0.83 4.57 -24.77
CA HIS A 606 1.87 3.63 -24.34
C HIS A 606 1.31 2.20 -24.18
N PHE A 607 0.16 2.05 -23.52
CA PHE A 607 -0.50 0.75 -23.32
C PHE A 607 -1.42 0.33 -24.48
N SER A 608 -1.52 1.13 -25.56
CA SER A 608 -2.38 0.82 -26.72
C SER A 608 -2.16 -0.60 -27.28
N PRO A 609 -0.93 -1.12 -27.42
CA PRO A 609 -0.71 -2.50 -27.85
C PRO A 609 -1.33 -3.53 -26.90
N PHE A 610 -1.15 -3.35 -25.59
CA PHE A 610 -1.71 -4.22 -24.56
C PHE A 610 -3.24 -4.20 -24.57
N LEU A 611 -3.85 -3.00 -24.61
CA LEU A 611 -5.31 -2.82 -24.64
C LEU A 611 -5.94 -3.44 -25.90
N LYS A 612 -5.32 -3.25 -27.07
CA LYS A 612 -5.76 -3.88 -28.33
C LYS A 612 -5.65 -5.40 -28.25
N GLY A 613 -4.58 -5.92 -27.65
CA GLY A 613 -4.39 -7.34 -27.40
C GLY A 613 -5.52 -7.96 -26.56
N LEU A 614 -6.05 -7.22 -25.59
CA LEU A 614 -7.22 -7.65 -24.80
C LEU A 614 -8.53 -7.49 -25.59
N ALA A 615 -8.74 -6.37 -26.27
CA ALA A 615 -10.01 -6.09 -26.93
C ALA A 615 -10.27 -6.95 -28.16
N PHE A 616 -9.21 -7.28 -28.91
CA PHE A 616 -9.29 -7.99 -30.18
C PHE A 616 -8.80 -9.44 -30.11
N ARG A 617 -8.61 -9.99 -28.91
CA ARG A 617 -8.29 -11.41 -28.73
C ARG A 617 -9.38 -12.27 -29.38
N GLU A 618 -8.95 -13.26 -30.15
CA GLU A 618 -9.85 -14.26 -30.71
C GLU A 618 -10.29 -15.24 -29.63
N ALA A 619 -11.57 -15.62 -29.65
CA ALA A 619 -12.02 -16.76 -28.86
C ALA A 619 -11.32 -18.03 -29.39
N PRO A 620 -10.79 -18.90 -28.52
CA PRO A 620 -10.15 -20.13 -29.00
C PRO A 620 -11.14 -20.96 -29.83
N PRO A 621 -10.70 -21.60 -30.93
CA PRO A 621 -11.57 -22.41 -31.77
C PRO A 621 -12.17 -23.58 -30.97
N LYS A 622 -13.40 -23.96 -31.30
CA LYS A 622 -14.25 -24.91 -30.55
C LYS A 622 -13.63 -26.30 -30.25
N ASP A 623 -12.55 -26.68 -30.95
CA ASP A 623 -11.93 -28.02 -30.87
C ASP A 623 -10.40 -27.98 -30.75
N ALA A 624 -9.81 -26.91 -30.20
CA ALA A 624 -8.36 -26.91 -29.95
C ALA A 624 -8.03 -27.91 -28.81
N PRO A 625 -7.18 -28.92 -29.05
CA PRO A 625 -6.61 -29.70 -27.94
C PRO A 625 -5.78 -28.76 -27.07
N ASP A 626 -5.74 -29.05 -25.77
CA ASP A 626 -5.03 -28.30 -24.74
C ASP A 626 -3.75 -27.65 -25.28
N ALA A 627 -3.83 -26.36 -25.59
CA ALA A 627 -2.67 -25.51 -25.43
C ALA A 627 -2.52 -25.37 -23.92
N ASP A 628 -1.93 -26.41 -23.32
CA ASP A 628 -1.24 -26.35 -22.05
C ASP A 628 -0.67 -24.96 -21.97
N GLY A 629 -1.12 -24.21 -20.96
CA GLY A 629 -0.89 -22.78 -20.87
C GLY A 629 0.56 -22.52 -21.22
N ASN A 630 0.78 -22.03 -22.44
CA ASN A 630 2.03 -21.45 -22.84
C ASN A 630 2.06 -20.11 -22.12
N GLY A 631 2.15 -20.16 -20.78
CA GLY A 631 3.31 -19.60 -20.14
C GLY A 631 4.50 -20.11 -20.93
N GLY A 632 4.77 -19.41 -22.04
CA GLY A 632 6.12 -18.99 -22.21
C GLY A 632 6.53 -18.51 -20.83
N THR A 633 7.35 -19.30 -20.15
CA THR A 633 8.68 -18.76 -19.87
C THR A 633 9.01 -17.99 -21.13
N ASP A 634 8.71 -16.69 -21.08
CA ASP A 634 9.25 -15.78 -22.04
C ASP A 634 10.73 -15.99 -21.82
N ASN A 635 11.31 -16.89 -22.62
CA ASN A 635 12.73 -17.01 -22.86
C ASN A 635 13.14 -15.75 -23.65
N ARG A 636 12.59 -14.58 -23.29
CA ARG A 636 13.40 -13.39 -23.18
C ARG A 636 14.65 -13.89 -22.48
N PRO A 637 15.80 -13.90 -23.17
CA PRO A 637 17.05 -14.24 -22.51
C PRO A 637 17.08 -13.44 -21.22
N ILE A 638 17.40 -14.10 -20.09
CA ILE A 638 17.61 -13.42 -18.81
C ILE A 638 18.42 -12.18 -19.13
N GLU A 639 17.75 -11.03 -19.14
CA GLU A 639 18.35 -9.83 -19.70
C GLU A 639 19.61 -9.58 -18.86
N PRO A 640 20.78 -9.53 -19.51
CA PRO A 640 22.05 -9.81 -18.86
C PRO A 640 22.27 -8.86 -17.68
N THR A 641 22.67 -9.39 -16.52
CA THR A 641 23.31 -8.56 -15.49
C THR A 641 24.64 -8.04 -16.03
N LEU A 642 25.13 -6.94 -15.47
CA LEU A 642 26.49 -6.47 -15.79
C LEU A 642 27.49 -7.63 -15.61
N ILE A 643 28.43 -7.76 -16.56
CA ILE A 643 29.57 -8.67 -16.38
C ILE A 643 30.42 -8.22 -15.19
N GLU A 644 31.08 -9.16 -14.54
CA GLU A 644 31.82 -8.93 -13.29
C GLU A 644 32.88 -7.82 -13.41
N ALA A 645 33.55 -7.73 -14.56
CA ALA A 645 34.53 -6.67 -14.84
C ALA A 645 33.90 -5.27 -14.83
N ASP A 646 32.77 -5.09 -15.51
CA ASP A 646 32.05 -3.83 -15.51
C ASP A 646 31.50 -3.53 -14.11
N LEU A 647 31.01 -4.54 -13.37
CA LEU A 647 30.48 -4.35 -12.02
C LEU A 647 31.61 -3.89 -11.06
N GLY A 648 32.82 -4.40 -11.22
CA GLY A 648 34.00 -3.92 -10.49
C GLY A 648 34.29 -2.44 -10.74
N ILE A 649 34.10 -1.96 -11.97
CA ILE A 649 34.23 -0.54 -12.31
C ILE A 649 33.13 0.28 -11.62
N VAL A 650 31.87 -0.17 -11.70
CA VAL A 650 30.73 0.47 -11.02
C VAL A 650 31.02 0.60 -9.53
N LEU A 651 31.40 -0.51 -8.88
CA LEU A 651 31.69 -0.55 -7.45
C LEU A 651 32.81 0.42 -7.10
N THR A 652 33.87 0.48 -7.90
CA THR A 652 35.00 1.40 -7.67
C THR A 652 34.56 2.86 -7.80
N VAL A 653 33.85 3.20 -8.88
CA VAL A 653 33.36 4.55 -9.16
C VAL A 653 32.42 5.02 -8.06
N VAL A 654 31.41 4.21 -7.74
CA VAL A 654 30.38 4.54 -6.74
C VAL A 654 30.98 4.55 -5.33
N ARG A 655 31.89 3.61 -4.98
CA ARG A 655 32.58 3.62 -3.68
C ARG A 655 33.45 4.86 -3.47
N THR A 656 34.15 5.29 -4.51
CA THR A 656 35.06 6.44 -4.45
C THR A 656 34.30 7.75 -4.35
N GLN A 657 33.26 7.90 -5.14
CA GLN A 657 32.49 9.14 -5.23
C GLN A 657 31.28 9.18 -4.30
N LYS A 658 31.00 8.07 -3.59
CA LYS A 658 29.90 7.85 -2.65
C LYS A 658 28.50 7.93 -3.26
N ILE A 659 28.19 8.92 -4.10
CA ILE A 659 26.95 9.02 -4.86
C ILE A 659 27.31 9.53 -6.26
N VAL A 660 26.87 8.81 -7.29
CA VAL A 660 27.27 9.07 -8.68
C VAL A 660 26.05 9.09 -9.58
N ASP A 661 25.95 10.10 -10.44
CA ASP A 661 24.98 10.09 -11.54
C ASP A 661 25.21 8.86 -12.42
N ILE A 662 24.15 8.09 -12.69
CA ILE A 662 24.22 6.87 -13.49
C ILE A 662 24.91 7.10 -14.85
N ARG A 663 24.84 8.31 -15.41
CA ARG A 663 25.52 8.68 -16.67
C ARG A 663 27.04 8.61 -16.55
N VAL A 664 27.60 9.03 -15.42
CA VAL A 664 29.05 8.94 -15.15
C VAL A 664 29.47 7.47 -15.05
N VAL A 665 28.63 6.65 -14.42
CA VAL A 665 28.87 5.20 -14.32
C VAL A 665 28.77 4.54 -15.70
N LEU A 666 27.75 4.87 -16.50
CA LEU A 666 27.54 4.37 -17.86
C LEU A 666 28.68 4.75 -18.80
N GLN A 667 29.18 5.98 -18.68
CA GLN A 667 30.36 6.44 -19.41
C GLN A 667 31.60 5.62 -19.01
N ALA A 668 31.74 5.25 -17.74
CA ALA A 668 32.86 4.45 -17.25
C ALA A 668 32.80 2.97 -17.67
N ILE A 669 31.60 2.39 -17.81
CA ILE A 669 31.42 0.99 -18.23
C ILE A 669 31.21 0.82 -19.74
N GLY A 670 31.16 1.91 -20.52
CA GLY A 670 31.26 1.85 -21.98
C GLY A 670 29.98 2.11 -22.78
N GLY A 671 28.94 2.72 -22.21
CA GLY A 671 27.78 3.19 -22.97
C GLY A 671 26.42 3.10 -22.27
N GLU A 672 25.42 3.77 -22.85
CA GLU A 672 24.01 3.75 -22.37
C GLU A 672 23.31 2.39 -22.57
N ASP A 673 23.82 1.53 -23.47
CA ASP A 673 23.32 0.17 -23.69
C ASP A 673 23.46 -0.73 -22.45
N LYS A 674 24.31 -0.35 -21.50
CA LYS A 674 24.53 -1.08 -20.23
C LYS A 674 23.67 -0.59 -19.07
N ARG A 675 22.75 0.35 -19.30
CA ARG A 675 21.93 0.98 -18.26
C ARG A 675 21.03 -0.01 -17.53
N ASP A 676 20.32 -0.85 -18.26
CA ASP A 676 19.40 -1.81 -17.66
C ASP A 676 20.15 -2.96 -16.94
N PRO A 677 21.21 -3.56 -17.53
CA PRO A 677 22.12 -4.45 -16.82
C PRO A 677 22.69 -3.86 -15.51
N LEU A 678 22.98 -2.55 -15.50
CA LEU A 678 23.55 -1.84 -14.35
C LEU A 678 22.56 -1.71 -13.21
N LEU A 679 21.35 -1.21 -13.50
CA LEU A 679 20.31 -1.05 -12.48
C LEU A 679 19.97 -2.39 -11.82
N ARG A 680 19.91 -3.48 -12.61
CA ARG A 680 19.69 -4.85 -12.09
C ARG A 680 20.83 -5.33 -11.19
N SER A 681 22.08 -5.06 -11.57
CA SER A 681 23.24 -5.44 -10.73
C SER A 681 23.32 -4.59 -9.46
N VAL A 682 22.92 -3.32 -9.50
CA VAL A 682 22.81 -2.43 -8.34
C VAL A 682 21.76 -2.96 -7.35
N GLU A 683 20.58 -3.36 -7.82
CA GLU A 683 19.50 -3.89 -6.97
C GLU A 683 19.93 -5.12 -6.15
N LYS A 684 20.79 -5.97 -6.72
CA LYS A 684 21.26 -7.21 -6.07
C LYS A 684 22.47 -6.99 -5.16
N HIS A 685 23.13 -5.85 -5.25
CA HIS A 685 24.39 -5.62 -4.56
C HIS A 685 24.16 -4.90 -3.22
N PRO A 686 24.62 -5.45 -2.08
CA PRO A 686 24.29 -4.92 -0.75
C PRO A 686 24.76 -3.47 -0.55
N ASN A 687 25.92 -3.12 -1.13
CA ASN A 687 26.53 -1.80 -0.96
C ASN A 687 26.11 -0.75 -2.00
N LEU A 688 25.19 -1.06 -2.93
CA LEU A 688 24.74 -0.10 -3.95
C LEU A 688 23.24 0.17 -3.78
N LYS A 689 22.84 1.44 -3.93
CA LYS A 689 21.42 1.85 -3.97
C LYS A 689 21.21 2.78 -5.15
N ALA A 690 20.19 2.49 -5.96
CA ALA A 690 19.74 3.43 -6.98
C ALA A 690 18.70 4.37 -6.36
N HIS A 691 18.89 5.67 -6.50
CA HIS A 691 17.95 6.71 -6.10
C HIS A 691 17.39 7.36 -7.37
N PRO A 692 16.08 7.17 -7.66
CA PRO A 692 15.46 7.86 -8.77
C PRO A 692 15.22 9.33 -8.40
N GLY A 693 16.06 10.24 -8.89
CA GLY A 693 15.79 11.67 -8.86
C GLY A 693 14.87 12.08 -10.03
N PRO A 694 14.22 13.25 -9.96
CA PRO A 694 13.42 13.79 -11.05
C PRO A 694 14.24 14.11 -12.31
N GLN A 695 15.59 14.10 -12.24
CA GLN A 695 16.47 14.51 -13.35
C GLN A 695 17.47 13.44 -13.82
N THR A 696 17.87 12.52 -12.96
CA THR A 696 18.73 11.38 -13.28
C THR A 696 18.58 10.30 -12.20
N THR A 697 19.12 9.11 -12.45
CA THR A 697 19.27 8.08 -11.41
C THR A 697 20.64 8.25 -10.76
N PHE A 698 20.68 8.24 -9.43
CA PHE A 698 21.94 8.29 -8.69
C PHE A 698 22.25 6.92 -8.12
N LEU A 699 23.48 6.44 -8.27
CA LEU A 699 23.97 5.26 -7.60
C LEU A 699 24.71 5.69 -6.34
N GLN A 700 24.21 5.30 -5.17
CA GLN A 700 24.82 5.58 -3.88
C GLN A 700 25.53 4.32 -3.36
N TRP A 701 26.76 4.51 -2.88
CA TRP A 701 27.48 3.56 -2.06
C TRP A 701 26.91 3.60 -0.65
N ARG A 702 26.37 2.49 -0.18
CA ARG A 702 26.03 2.33 1.24
C ARG A 702 27.32 2.08 1.99
N THR A 703 27.69 3.01 2.86
CA THR A 703 28.60 2.69 3.96
C THR A 703 27.79 1.83 4.91
N GLY A 704 28.03 0.52 4.91
CA GLY A 704 27.59 -0.30 6.04
C GLY A 704 28.16 0.25 7.35
N PRO A 705 27.50 -0.02 8.50
CA PRO A 705 28.10 0.27 9.80
C PRO A 705 29.47 -0.39 9.97
#